data_AF-A0A9K3CT05-F1
#
_entry.id   AF-A0A9K3CT05-F1
#
_cell.length_a   1.000
_cell.length_b   1.000
_cell.length_c   1.000
_cell.angle_alpha   90.00
_cell.angle_beta   90.00
_cell.angle_gamma   90.00
#
_symmetry.space_group_name_H-M   'P 1'
#
loop_
_entity.id
_entity.type
_entity.pdbx_description
1 polymer ?
#
loop_
_entity_poly.entity_id
_entity_poly.type
_entity_poly.pdbx_seq_one_letter_code
_entity_poly.pdbx_strand_id
1 'polypeptide(L)'
;MIEDRRAICGTRGNVHHFFDTAYPEEWASFPNWAFYNVDETSLTLDEKGLRVVYSPKTDKFANMRKEAKLSFHCTLVCTINARGSLIKSVVIVPLVTLPPDLSGLNQDGRCHISGQDSGWMNTDIWKDWVELLIKDVEAKRNQYNKPEQKVVVFTDGHNSREDEESLSKLKGKNIELTAFPAHTTHLLQPLDVGLMGGFKKNMQALVHKHRTHPELANAYLPPEYRSSRVARERFILVDSAVGAYHACMHGPLARLAFHTTGCYPRNRDAATTNSGCAPNDDSYERDGIKLSGYPRISCCIVTSDQMIATLRAAREKKEREATEKLQKQIQAEMARLAREDKKLERERARYANRKYTFSLQFGEDTYVVQATPSAFRRAWEQGKRERQRLEAAKKRQAAQFQKKIKNSMQGVALCVLLALLLQGALADNNHVSFNVTNPSPEDNGFGTVLVVEGGWMAVGAPLSNNDNGSQGCVFLYIVDTTYEDEFLGWEYVQTLEPPTDDVQNFGASIAMLHPSIIAVGAQSTEGGVVYVYKRPSRRDTYIHIQTLTPPSEAEEAYGQALTLQSADSATLAVGSPSANGGRGAFHVYHTLLSNEDLLPFEYEATYTSNKYDYYGYGTSMAADGESIAVGTSKYGHIDVYQYDMWGDTPFELVESLSWQDDHDHGSCTGPLTLALHICSPHGYHEVDTHDTLVAGCPTLKGDCARAGDGPYPNAGGATMWYRHVKEDYPRFASGWQGIMGGTRPHGHLGTSVTAEYMHVYVGAPGRDDKHYGEGAGGVYEYTVNEGDGWGRMGLLTGDAGFALGTVVALDPYQSDFIFTGMPEYPSPDGMAKGAVQTHSTYTWQDAYLGC
;
A
#
# COMPACT_ATOMS: atom_id res chain seq x y z
N MET A 1 -9.01 -9.83 37.68
CA MET A 1 -8.61 -8.40 37.72
C MET A 1 -8.96 -7.64 36.43
N ILE A 2 -8.48 -8.02 35.24
CA ILE A 2 -8.84 -7.29 33.99
C ILE A 2 -10.30 -7.52 33.59
N GLU A 3 -10.75 -8.77 33.63
CA GLU A 3 -12.16 -9.13 33.37
C GLU A 3 -13.12 -8.40 34.32
N ASP A 4 -12.78 -8.35 35.61
CA ASP A 4 -13.57 -7.62 36.61
C ASP A 4 -13.68 -6.12 36.26
N ARG A 5 -12.59 -5.50 35.77
CA ARG A 5 -12.62 -4.09 35.35
C ARG A 5 -13.40 -3.89 34.05
N ARG A 6 -13.35 -4.83 33.11
CA ARG A 6 -14.19 -4.81 31.90
C ARG A 6 -15.67 -4.87 32.27
N ALA A 7 -16.05 -5.75 33.20
CA ALA A 7 -17.43 -5.84 33.69
C ALA A 7 -17.91 -4.57 34.42
N ILE A 8 -17.02 -3.89 35.14
CA ILE A 8 -17.34 -2.64 35.85
C ILE A 8 -17.43 -1.44 34.89
N CYS A 9 -16.52 -1.33 33.92
CA CYS A 9 -16.43 -0.17 33.03
C CYS A 9 -17.25 -0.32 31.74
N GLY A 10 -17.57 -1.55 31.34
CA GLY A 10 -18.33 -1.89 30.14
C GLY A 10 -19.83 -1.76 30.35
N THR A 11 -20.30 -0.57 30.72
CA THR A 11 -21.71 -0.27 30.99
C THR A 11 -22.31 0.57 29.86
N ARG A 12 -23.64 0.50 29.69
CA ARG A 12 -24.35 1.37 28.75
C ARG A 12 -24.11 2.83 29.06
N GLY A 13 -24.11 3.21 30.34
CA GLY A 13 -23.84 4.58 30.78
C GLY A 13 -22.47 5.11 30.37
N ASN A 14 -21.43 4.27 30.41
CA ASN A 14 -20.07 4.66 30.03
C ASN A 14 -19.89 4.71 28.49
N VAL A 15 -20.51 3.78 27.76
CA VAL A 15 -20.57 3.81 26.29
C VAL A 15 -21.29 5.07 25.81
N HIS A 16 -22.49 5.36 26.31
CA HIS A 16 -23.22 6.57 25.96
C HIS A 16 -22.44 7.83 26.32
N HIS A 17 -21.77 7.86 27.49
CA HIS A 17 -20.92 8.99 27.86
C HIS A 17 -19.82 9.27 26.84
N PHE A 18 -19.14 8.24 26.31
CA PHE A 18 -18.15 8.42 25.24
C PHE A 18 -18.76 9.07 23.98
N PHE A 19 -19.91 8.59 23.53
CA PHE A 19 -20.59 9.17 22.38
C PHE A 19 -21.05 10.61 22.65
N ASP A 20 -21.45 10.93 23.87
CA ASP A 20 -21.93 12.27 24.23
C ASP A 20 -20.79 13.30 24.43
N THR A 21 -19.59 12.87 24.82
CA THR A 21 -18.49 13.80 25.20
C THR A 21 -17.24 13.73 24.34
N ALA A 22 -16.90 12.56 23.80
CA ALA A 22 -15.65 12.31 23.09
C ALA A 22 -15.84 11.92 21.62
N TYR A 23 -17.09 11.76 21.16
CA TYR A 23 -17.44 11.55 19.75
C TYR A 23 -18.62 12.47 19.32
N PRO A 24 -18.32 13.74 18.98
CA PRO A 24 -19.32 14.75 18.60
C PRO A 24 -20.26 14.31 17.47
N GLU A 25 -21.50 14.80 17.51
CA GLU A 25 -22.53 14.49 16.50
C GLU A 25 -22.18 15.04 15.11
N GLU A 26 -21.45 16.15 15.03
CA GLU A 26 -20.97 16.73 13.76
C GLU A 26 -20.17 15.73 12.91
N TRP A 27 -19.44 14.82 13.55
CA TRP A 27 -18.63 13.83 12.85
C TRP A 27 -19.48 12.77 12.16
N ALA A 28 -20.74 12.56 12.55
CA ALA A 28 -21.63 11.57 11.93
C ALA A 28 -21.81 11.78 10.40
N SER A 29 -21.60 13.01 9.93
CA SER A 29 -21.69 13.39 8.51
C SER A 29 -20.42 13.10 7.70
N PHE A 30 -19.32 12.70 8.33
CA PHE A 30 -18.05 12.47 7.63
C PHE A 30 -18.10 11.17 6.80
N PRO A 31 -17.35 11.10 5.69
CA PRO A 31 -17.31 9.91 4.86
C PRO A 31 -16.61 8.74 5.55
N ASN A 32 -16.94 7.50 5.16
CA ASN A 32 -16.41 6.28 5.77
C ASN A 32 -14.88 6.19 5.79
N TRP A 33 -14.19 6.69 4.77
CA TRP A 33 -12.73 6.69 4.70
C TRP A 33 -12.07 7.63 5.72
N ALA A 34 -12.82 8.55 6.33
CA ALA A 34 -12.32 9.52 7.30
C ALA A 34 -12.29 9.01 8.75
N PHE A 35 -12.65 7.75 9.01
CA PHE A 35 -12.63 7.16 10.34
C PHE A 35 -11.61 6.06 10.45
N TYR A 36 -10.67 6.19 11.39
CA TYR A 36 -9.57 5.26 11.59
C TYR A 36 -9.64 4.65 12.98
N ASN A 37 -9.16 3.43 13.13
CA ASN A 37 -8.87 2.81 14.42
C ASN A 37 -7.45 2.28 14.43
N VAL A 38 -6.71 2.56 15.51
CA VAL A 38 -5.35 2.05 15.75
C VAL A 38 -5.29 1.29 17.07
N ASP A 39 -4.52 0.20 17.09
CA ASP A 39 -4.23 -0.59 18.28
C ASP A 39 -2.90 -1.35 18.17
N GLU A 40 -2.32 -1.70 19.31
CA GLU A 40 -1.12 -2.53 19.41
C GLU A 40 -1.44 -3.95 19.88
N THR A 41 -0.99 -4.95 19.13
CA THR A 41 -1.05 -6.36 19.55
C THR A 41 0.34 -6.95 19.75
N SER A 42 0.53 -7.67 20.85
CA SER A 42 1.76 -8.45 21.07
C SER A 42 1.77 -9.70 20.19
N LEU A 43 2.91 -9.90 19.52
CA LEU A 43 3.22 -11.07 18.71
C LEU A 43 4.17 -11.99 19.47
N THR A 44 3.80 -13.27 19.58
CA THR A 44 4.63 -14.31 20.20
C THR A 44 4.48 -15.62 19.42
N LEU A 45 5.57 -16.39 19.28
CA LEU A 45 5.54 -17.76 18.73
C LEU A 45 5.17 -18.84 19.77
N ASP A 46 4.91 -18.43 21.02
CA ASP A 46 4.51 -19.33 22.08
C ASP A 46 3.19 -20.01 21.70
N GLU A 47 3.20 -21.34 21.58
CA GLU A 47 1.98 -22.13 21.52
C GLU A 47 1.24 -21.94 22.83
N LYS A 48 0.07 -21.29 22.79
CA LYS A 48 -0.82 -21.18 23.96
C LYS A 48 -1.43 -22.55 24.27
N GLY A 49 -0.63 -23.44 24.86
CA GLY A 49 -1.00 -24.76 25.34
C GLY A 49 -1.22 -24.84 26.85
N LEU A 50 -1.63 -23.75 27.52
CA LEU A 50 -1.89 -23.77 28.97
C LEU A 50 -3.35 -23.44 29.26
N ARG A 51 -4.15 -24.48 29.51
CA ARG A 51 -5.38 -24.37 30.32
C ARG A 51 -5.07 -24.91 31.71
N VAL A 52 -5.18 -24.07 32.73
CA VAL A 52 -5.21 -24.55 34.11
C VAL A 52 -6.60 -25.13 34.34
N VAL A 53 -6.70 -26.46 34.29
CA VAL A 53 -7.94 -27.15 34.67
C VAL A 53 -7.94 -27.30 36.19
N TYR A 54 -8.74 -26.47 36.85
CA TYR A 54 -9.11 -26.70 38.24
C TYR A 54 -10.23 -27.74 38.28
N SER A 55 -10.05 -28.81 39.05
CA SER A 55 -11.10 -29.79 39.33
C SER A 55 -11.69 -29.53 40.71
N PRO A 56 -12.92 -28.99 40.81
CA PRO A 56 -13.58 -28.73 42.10
C PRO A 56 -13.80 -30.00 42.93
N LYS A 57 -13.79 -31.18 42.29
CA LYS A 57 -14.01 -32.47 42.96
C LYS A 57 -12.76 -33.02 43.65
N THR A 58 -11.56 -32.60 43.24
CA THR A 58 -10.30 -33.18 43.72
C THR A 58 -9.34 -32.17 44.33
N ASP A 59 -9.68 -30.87 44.29
CA ASP A 59 -8.91 -29.74 44.83
C ASP A 59 -7.40 -29.80 44.50
N LYS A 60 -7.09 -30.15 43.26
CA LYS A 60 -5.73 -30.32 42.76
C LYS A 60 -5.55 -29.59 41.43
N PHE A 61 -4.39 -28.96 41.30
CA PHE A 61 -3.89 -28.39 40.06
C PHE A 61 -3.07 -29.45 39.32
N ALA A 62 -3.42 -29.73 38.06
CA ALA A 62 -2.57 -30.54 37.19
C ALA A 62 -1.55 -29.62 36.52
N ASN A 63 -0.26 -29.80 36.83
CA ASN A 63 0.83 -29.10 36.16
C ASN A 63 1.37 -29.97 35.02
N MET A 64 1.44 -29.44 33.80
CA MET A 64 2.13 -30.05 32.66
C MET A 64 3.26 -29.15 32.15
N ARG A 65 4.26 -29.81 31.54
CA ARG A 65 5.67 -29.43 31.35
C ARG A 65 5.95 -28.06 30.73
N LYS A 66 7.10 -27.50 31.14
CA LYS A 66 7.83 -26.41 30.46
C LYS A 66 8.42 -26.91 29.15
N GLU A 67 8.09 -26.25 28.04
CA GLU A 67 8.93 -26.21 26.83
C GLU A 67 9.52 -24.81 26.62
N ALA A 68 10.63 -24.75 25.88
CA ALA A 68 11.57 -23.65 25.89
C ALA A 68 10.97 -22.34 25.33
N LYS A 69 10.80 -21.34 26.21
CA LYS A 69 10.54 -19.94 25.84
C LYS A 69 11.63 -19.45 24.89
N LEU A 70 11.28 -18.99 23.69
CA LEU A 70 12.02 -17.88 23.12
C LEU A 70 11.49 -16.60 23.75
N SER A 71 12.41 -15.83 24.33
CA SER A 71 12.11 -14.78 25.29
C SER A 71 11.84 -13.41 24.66
N PHE A 72 11.46 -13.34 23.38
CA PHE A 72 11.26 -12.08 22.69
C PHE A 72 9.83 -11.99 22.13
N HIS A 73 9.21 -10.84 22.34
CA HIS A 73 7.93 -10.48 21.75
C HIS A 73 8.18 -9.36 20.75
N CYS A 74 7.41 -9.33 19.67
CA CYS A 74 7.30 -8.16 18.82
C CYS A 74 5.96 -7.50 19.10
N THR A 75 5.80 -6.24 18.70
CA THR A 75 4.50 -5.56 18.72
C THR A 75 4.10 -5.22 17.29
N LEU A 76 2.84 -5.48 16.94
CA LEU A 76 2.25 -5.03 15.68
C LEU A 76 1.29 -3.90 15.98
N VAL A 77 1.53 -2.74 15.36
CA VAL A 77 0.61 -1.61 15.35
C VAL A 77 -0.29 -1.78 14.14
N CYS A 78 -1.55 -2.06 14.40
CA CYS A 78 -2.58 -2.27 13.39
C CYS A 78 -3.33 -0.96 13.19
N THR A 79 -3.59 -0.59 11.94
CA THR A 79 -4.39 0.60 11.62
C THR A 79 -5.37 0.24 10.52
N ILE A 80 -6.65 0.55 10.72
CA ILE A 80 -7.71 0.32 9.73
C ILE A 80 -8.55 1.58 9.59
N ASN A 81 -9.20 1.77 8.45
CA ASN A 81 -10.25 2.77 8.32
C ASN A 81 -11.64 2.13 8.14
N ALA A 82 -12.71 2.91 8.30
CA ALA A 82 -14.08 2.42 8.22
C ALA A 82 -14.56 2.16 6.79
N ARG A 83 -13.81 2.56 5.76
CA ARG A 83 -14.00 2.09 4.39
C ARG A 83 -13.50 0.65 4.22
N GLY A 84 -12.53 0.23 5.04
CA GLY A 84 -11.85 -1.05 4.93
C GLY A 84 -10.53 -0.98 4.18
N SER A 85 -10.02 0.23 3.91
CA SER A 85 -8.75 0.41 3.20
C SER A 85 -7.59 -0.21 3.96
N LEU A 86 -6.74 -0.98 3.26
CA LEU A 86 -5.53 -1.51 3.86
C LEU A 86 -4.51 -0.38 4.11
N ILE A 87 -4.07 -0.25 5.36
CA ILE A 87 -3.08 0.75 5.78
C ILE A 87 -1.81 0.03 6.19
N LYS A 88 -0.65 0.59 5.83
CA LYS A 88 0.66 0.01 6.19
C LYS A 88 0.83 -0.14 7.70
N SER A 89 1.01 -1.37 8.18
CA SER A 89 1.25 -1.68 9.60
C SER A 89 2.67 -1.36 10.05
N VAL A 90 2.85 -1.09 11.36
CA VAL A 90 4.20 -0.96 11.97
C VAL A 90 4.52 -2.18 12.83
N VAL A 91 5.67 -2.80 12.60
CA VAL A 91 6.20 -3.91 13.42
C VAL A 91 7.35 -3.40 14.28
N ILE A 92 7.22 -3.54 15.59
CA ILE A 92 8.24 -3.14 16.56
C ILE A 92 8.99 -4.40 17.02
N VAL A 93 10.29 -4.42 16.75
CA VAL A 93 11.19 -5.53 17.09
C VAL A 93 12.02 -5.15 18.31
N PRO A 94 12.27 -6.09 19.27
CA PRO A 94 13.02 -5.84 20.49
C PRO A 94 14.54 -5.72 20.26
N LEU A 95 14.98 -4.82 19.37
CA LEU A 95 16.38 -4.53 19.04
C LEU A 95 16.54 -3.06 18.63
N VAL A 96 17.55 -2.34 19.16
CA VAL A 96 17.85 -0.94 18.77
C VAL A 96 18.17 -0.80 17.28
N THR A 97 18.94 -1.75 16.75
CA THR A 97 19.32 -1.77 15.33
C THR A 97 18.59 -2.92 14.66
N LEU A 98 17.90 -2.63 13.55
CA LEU A 98 17.28 -3.66 12.75
C LEU A 98 18.34 -4.63 12.23
N PRO A 99 18.17 -5.93 12.44
CA PRO A 99 19.20 -6.88 12.07
C PRO A 99 19.07 -7.23 10.58
N PRO A 100 20.16 -7.54 9.86
CA PRO A 100 20.13 -7.76 8.41
C PRO A 100 19.23 -8.91 7.96
N ASP A 101 18.88 -9.84 8.85
CA ASP A 101 17.91 -10.93 8.59
C ASP A 101 16.48 -10.43 8.30
N LEU A 102 16.14 -9.19 8.66
CA LEU A 102 14.85 -8.58 8.32
C LEU A 102 14.91 -7.65 7.09
N SER A 103 16.07 -7.54 6.44
CA SER A 103 16.26 -6.63 5.30
C SER A 103 15.32 -6.94 4.14
N GLY A 104 15.11 -8.23 3.82
CA GLY A 104 14.17 -8.66 2.78
C GLY A 104 12.73 -8.18 3.06
N LEU A 105 12.23 -8.39 4.28
CA LEU A 105 10.89 -7.97 4.68
C LEU A 105 10.71 -6.44 4.72
N ASN A 106 11.78 -5.69 4.99
CA ASN A 106 11.75 -4.23 4.97
C ASN A 106 11.75 -3.68 3.53
N GLN A 107 12.46 -4.32 2.59
CA GLN A 107 12.50 -3.94 1.17
C GLN A 107 11.21 -4.26 0.42
N ASP A 108 10.54 -5.31 0.85
CA ASP A 108 9.26 -5.81 0.33
C ASP A 108 8.09 -4.82 0.55
N GLY A 109 8.26 -3.82 1.42
CA GLY A 109 7.36 -2.66 1.48
C GLY A 109 5.96 -2.94 2.06
N ARG A 110 5.63 -4.19 2.43
CA ARG A 110 4.33 -4.60 3.00
C ARG A 110 4.08 -4.10 4.44
N CYS A 111 5.13 -3.74 5.17
CA CYS A 111 5.05 -3.16 6.51
C CYS A 111 6.20 -2.17 6.76
N HIS A 112 6.11 -1.38 7.82
CA HIS A 112 7.23 -0.62 8.36
C HIS A 112 7.80 -1.34 9.57
N ILE A 113 9.11 -1.61 9.60
CA ILE A 113 9.76 -2.28 10.73
C ILE A 113 10.57 -1.25 11.52
N SER A 114 10.34 -1.17 12.83
CA SER A 114 11.06 -0.29 13.74
C SER A 114 11.71 -1.08 14.88
N GLY A 115 12.84 -0.57 15.38
CA GLY A 115 13.65 -1.22 16.41
C GLY A 115 13.57 -0.49 17.75
N GLN A 116 13.29 -1.22 18.83
CA GLN A 116 13.20 -0.65 20.19
C GLN A 116 13.68 -1.66 21.24
N ASP A 117 14.44 -1.23 22.26
CA ASP A 117 15.06 -2.14 23.24
C ASP A 117 14.10 -3.11 23.94
N SER A 118 12.88 -2.67 24.22
CA SER A 118 11.86 -3.45 24.92
C SER A 118 10.86 -4.15 24.01
N GLY A 119 10.82 -3.85 22.70
CA GLY A 119 9.82 -4.35 21.75
C GLY A 119 8.43 -3.72 21.86
N TRP A 120 8.25 -2.72 22.74
CA TRP A 120 6.99 -2.00 22.96
C TRP A 120 6.97 -0.64 22.29
N MET A 121 5.77 -0.12 22.07
CA MET A 121 5.55 1.27 21.62
C MET A 121 6.18 2.26 22.59
N ASN A 122 6.84 3.29 22.05
CA ASN A 122 7.28 4.47 22.77
C ASN A 122 6.87 5.75 22.00
N THR A 123 7.15 6.92 22.58
CA THR A 123 6.78 8.20 21.96
C THR A 123 7.48 8.44 20.61
N ASP A 124 8.71 7.96 20.42
CA ASP A 124 9.44 8.15 19.16
C ASP A 124 8.80 7.34 18.01
N ILE A 125 8.47 6.08 18.26
CA ILE A 125 7.78 5.22 17.28
C ILE A 125 6.35 5.72 17.04
N TRP A 126 5.69 6.26 18.06
CA TRP A 126 4.39 6.90 17.90
C TRP A 126 4.47 8.08 16.93
N LYS A 127 5.52 8.91 17.00
CA LYS A 127 5.76 10.00 16.03
C LYS A 127 5.95 9.46 14.62
N ASP A 128 6.74 8.41 14.45
CA ASP A 128 6.93 7.76 13.15
C ASP A 128 5.61 7.23 12.57
N TRP A 129 4.78 6.61 13.41
CA TRP A 129 3.43 6.18 13.01
C TRP A 129 2.52 7.36 12.65
N VAL A 130 2.59 8.48 13.38
CA VAL A 130 1.86 9.71 13.05
C VAL A 130 2.25 10.24 11.66
N GLU A 131 3.53 10.19 11.28
CA GLU A 131 3.95 10.55 9.91
C GLU A 131 3.33 9.64 8.86
N LEU A 132 3.29 8.33 9.12
CA LEU A 132 2.69 7.35 8.21
C LEU A 132 1.19 7.59 8.06
N LEU A 133 0.49 7.84 9.17
CA LEU A 133 -0.92 8.18 9.16
C LEU A 133 -1.19 9.48 8.39
N ILE A 134 -0.41 10.53 8.60
CA ILE A 134 -0.60 11.81 7.88
C ILE A 134 -0.45 11.60 6.38
N LYS A 135 0.57 10.83 5.95
CA LYS A 135 0.76 10.50 4.53
C LYS A 135 -0.44 9.75 3.95
N ASP A 136 -0.96 8.75 4.67
CA ASP A 136 -2.14 8.00 4.24
C ASP A 136 -3.38 8.91 4.16
N VAL A 137 -3.61 9.73 5.18
CA VAL A 137 -4.74 10.68 5.21
C VAL A 137 -4.64 11.71 4.09
N GLU A 138 -3.45 12.27 3.83
CA GLU A 138 -3.24 13.21 2.72
C GLU A 138 -3.47 12.52 1.37
N ALA A 139 -2.99 11.28 1.20
CA ALA A 139 -3.27 10.49 0.01
C ALA A 139 -4.78 10.26 -0.17
N LYS A 140 -5.53 9.95 0.90
CA LYS A 140 -6.99 9.78 0.84
C LYS A 140 -7.72 11.10 0.56
N ARG A 141 -7.31 12.20 1.17
CA ARG A 141 -7.88 13.52 0.89
C ARG A 141 -7.68 13.92 -0.56
N ASN A 142 -6.51 13.64 -1.12
CA ASN A 142 -6.21 13.85 -2.53
C ASN A 142 -7.07 12.92 -3.41
N GLN A 143 -7.12 11.63 -3.07
CA GLN A 143 -7.92 10.61 -3.78
C GLN A 143 -9.40 11.02 -3.90
N TYR A 144 -9.98 11.60 -2.84
CA TYR A 144 -11.40 11.98 -2.82
C TYR A 144 -11.67 13.46 -3.07
N ASN A 145 -10.66 14.26 -3.39
CA ASN A 145 -10.74 15.72 -3.51
C ASN A 145 -11.43 16.39 -2.31
N LYS A 146 -10.97 16.04 -1.11
CA LYS A 146 -11.47 16.60 0.15
C LYS A 146 -10.29 17.12 1.00
N PRO A 147 -9.53 18.14 0.56
CA PRO A 147 -8.33 18.62 1.24
C PRO A 147 -8.59 19.08 2.68
N GLU A 148 -9.77 19.62 2.95
CA GLU A 148 -10.18 20.12 4.27
C GLU A 148 -10.94 19.11 5.12
N GLN A 149 -11.20 17.89 4.62
CA GLN A 149 -11.97 16.89 5.36
C GLN A 149 -11.24 16.49 6.64
N LYS A 150 -11.91 16.71 7.77
CA LYS A 150 -11.43 16.23 9.06
C LYS A 150 -11.46 14.70 9.10
N VAL A 151 -10.41 14.12 9.69
CA VAL A 151 -10.29 12.68 9.92
C VAL A 151 -10.33 12.41 11.41
N VAL A 152 -11.04 11.36 11.81
CA VAL A 152 -11.20 10.93 13.19
C VAL A 152 -10.41 9.63 13.39
N VAL A 153 -9.59 9.58 14.44
CA VAL A 153 -8.78 8.41 14.79
C VAL A 153 -9.17 7.95 16.18
N PHE A 154 -9.68 6.73 16.29
CA PHE A 154 -10.04 6.08 17.54
C PHE A 154 -8.88 5.25 18.08
N THR A 155 -8.57 5.41 19.37
CA THR A 155 -7.50 4.68 20.03
C THR A 155 -7.80 4.38 21.50
N ASP A 156 -7.01 3.50 22.12
CA ASP A 156 -6.94 3.39 23.58
C ASP A 156 -6.20 4.58 24.24
N GLY A 157 -6.32 4.70 25.56
CA GLY A 157 -5.70 5.76 26.36
C GLY A 157 -4.27 5.45 26.84
N HIS A 158 -3.41 4.89 25.99
CA HIS A 158 -2.03 4.56 26.35
C HIS A 158 -1.11 5.80 26.42
N ASN A 159 -0.17 5.83 27.36
CA ASN A 159 0.65 7.02 27.65
C ASN A 159 1.61 7.46 26.53
N SER A 160 1.96 6.57 25.59
CA SER A 160 2.76 6.92 24.40
C SER A 160 2.11 8.01 23.54
N ARG A 161 0.78 8.14 23.63
CA ARG A 161 -0.05 9.10 22.88
C ARG A 161 -0.15 10.46 23.56
N GLU A 162 0.35 10.60 24.79
CA GLU A 162 0.36 11.84 25.59
C GLU A 162 1.49 12.79 25.15
N ASP A 163 1.80 12.84 23.85
CA ASP A 163 2.87 13.65 23.27
C ASP A 163 2.33 14.89 22.57
N GLU A 164 2.65 16.06 23.14
CA GLU A 164 2.15 17.36 22.69
C GLU A 164 2.56 17.71 21.25
N GLU A 165 3.75 17.30 20.81
CA GLU A 165 4.23 17.54 19.44
C GLU A 165 3.40 16.77 18.42
N SER A 166 3.20 15.46 18.67
CA SER A 166 2.36 14.59 17.85
C SER A 166 0.92 15.11 17.76
N LEU A 167 0.33 15.49 18.89
CA LEU A 167 -1.05 15.99 18.95
C LEU A 167 -1.22 17.33 18.23
N SER A 168 -0.25 18.24 18.40
CA SER A 168 -0.26 19.53 17.69
C SER A 168 -0.13 19.33 16.17
N LYS A 169 0.67 18.34 15.75
CA LYS A 169 0.87 18.00 14.34
C LYS A 169 -0.39 17.39 13.72
N LEU A 170 -1.01 16.42 14.39
CA LEU A 170 -2.28 15.82 13.96
C LEU A 170 -3.37 16.90 13.82
N LYS A 171 -3.51 17.76 14.83
CA LYS A 171 -4.48 18.85 14.81
C LYS A 171 -4.23 19.82 13.65
N GLY A 172 -2.97 20.23 13.44
CA GLY A 172 -2.61 21.10 12.32
C GLY A 172 -2.87 20.49 10.93
N LYS A 173 -3.08 19.17 10.87
CA LYS A 173 -3.46 18.42 9.68
C LYS A 173 -4.95 18.03 9.68
N ASN A 174 -5.82 18.68 10.46
CA ASN A 174 -7.24 18.35 10.55
C ASN A 174 -7.50 16.87 10.92
N ILE A 175 -6.65 16.27 11.77
CA ILE A 175 -6.82 14.91 12.28
C ILE A 175 -7.13 14.98 13.78
N GLU A 176 -8.31 14.51 14.15
CA GLU A 176 -8.81 14.46 15.53
C GLU A 176 -8.55 13.08 16.12
N LEU A 177 -7.64 12.99 17.09
CA LEU A 177 -7.42 11.79 17.89
C LEU A 177 -8.42 11.77 19.07
N THR A 178 -9.23 10.71 19.15
CA THR A 178 -10.15 10.47 20.27
C THR A 178 -9.87 9.13 20.93
N ALA A 179 -9.93 9.12 22.26
CA ALA A 179 -9.59 7.95 23.06
C ALA A 179 -10.83 7.33 23.71
N PHE A 180 -10.93 6.01 23.64
CA PHE A 180 -11.98 5.26 24.28
C PHE A 180 -11.92 5.38 25.82
N PRO A 181 -13.05 5.16 26.52
CA PRO A 181 -13.04 4.99 27.96
C PRO A 181 -12.12 3.85 28.40
N ALA A 182 -11.59 3.97 29.61
CA ALA A 182 -10.75 2.92 30.16
C ALA A 182 -11.49 1.58 30.23
N HIS A 183 -10.81 0.52 29.80
CA HIS A 183 -11.30 -0.87 29.86
C HIS A 183 -12.53 -1.19 28.99
N THR A 184 -12.87 -0.39 27.97
CA THR A 184 -14.00 -0.64 27.06
C THR A 184 -13.60 -1.11 25.66
N THR A 185 -12.34 -1.46 25.40
CA THR A 185 -11.87 -1.84 24.04
C THR A 185 -12.67 -3.02 23.46
N HIS A 186 -12.99 -4.03 24.28
CA HIS A 186 -13.84 -5.17 23.93
C HIS A 186 -15.27 -4.84 23.47
N LEU A 187 -15.72 -3.59 23.63
CA LEU A 187 -17.02 -3.10 23.17
C LEU A 187 -16.90 -2.06 22.06
N LEU A 188 -15.92 -1.16 22.17
CA LEU A 188 -15.85 0.04 21.33
C LEU A 188 -14.74 0.03 20.28
N GLN A 189 -13.70 -0.81 20.43
CA GLN A 189 -12.53 -0.77 19.56
C GLN A 189 -12.70 -1.74 18.38
N PRO A 190 -12.88 -1.24 17.13
CA PRO A 190 -13.14 -2.09 15.96
C PRO A 190 -12.15 -3.24 15.78
N LEU A 191 -10.85 -2.97 15.93
CA LEU A 191 -9.80 -3.99 15.84
C LEU A 191 -10.05 -5.16 16.81
N ASP A 192 -10.36 -4.86 18.07
CA ASP A 192 -10.60 -5.86 19.12
C ASP A 192 -11.90 -6.64 18.91
N VAL A 193 -12.95 -5.99 18.42
CA VAL A 193 -14.30 -6.57 18.29
C VAL A 193 -14.43 -7.47 17.07
N GLY A 194 -13.95 -7.03 15.90
CA GLY A 194 -14.21 -7.72 14.63
C GLY A 194 -13.02 -8.49 14.06
N LEU A 195 -11.79 -8.04 14.32
CA LEU A 195 -10.65 -8.39 13.45
C LEU A 195 -9.58 -9.23 14.16
N MET A 196 -9.27 -8.89 15.42
CA MET A 196 -8.18 -9.55 16.16
C MET A 196 -8.40 -11.05 16.37
N GLY A 197 -9.65 -11.51 16.38
CA GLY A 197 -9.98 -12.93 16.44
C GLY A 197 -9.54 -13.70 15.20
N GLY A 198 -9.87 -13.19 14.01
CA GLY A 198 -9.46 -13.76 12.71
C GLY A 198 -7.96 -13.67 12.50
N PHE A 199 -7.37 -12.50 12.77
CA PHE A 199 -5.93 -12.26 12.72
C PHE A 199 -5.12 -13.31 13.49
N LYS A 200 -5.49 -13.58 14.75
CA LYS A 200 -4.77 -14.56 15.59
C LYS A 200 -4.85 -15.99 15.05
N LYS A 201 -5.98 -16.36 14.42
CA LYS A 201 -6.15 -17.68 13.79
C LYS A 201 -5.27 -17.80 12.53
N ASN A 202 -5.31 -16.80 11.65
CA ASN A 202 -4.50 -16.78 10.43
C ASN A 202 -3.00 -16.74 10.74
N MET A 203 -2.59 -15.96 11.74
CA MET A 203 -1.21 -15.92 12.19
C MET A 203 -0.73 -17.31 12.66
N GLN A 204 -1.55 -18.06 13.41
CA GLN A 204 -1.21 -19.42 13.84
C GLN A 204 -1.10 -20.39 12.65
N ALA A 205 -1.97 -20.26 11.65
CA ALA A 205 -1.91 -21.07 10.44
C ALA A 205 -0.62 -20.79 9.64
N LEU A 206 -0.24 -19.53 9.46
CA LEU A 206 1.00 -19.13 8.79
C LEU A 206 2.25 -19.58 9.55
N VAL A 207 2.25 -19.46 10.88
CA VAL A 207 3.35 -19.98 11.72
C VAL A 207 3.46 -21.51 11.57
N HIS A 208 2.33 -22.23 11.50
CA HIS A 208 2.35 -23.67 11.26
C HIS A 208 2.92 -24.01 9.88
N LYS A 209 2.51 -23.29 8.83
CA LYS A 209 3.03 -23.45 7.47
C LYS A 209 4.54 -23.24 7.40
N HIS A 210 5.07 -22.18 8.00
CA HIS A 210 6.51 -21.92 8.08
C HIS A 210 7.29 -23.02 8.82
N ARG A 211 6.64 -23.72 9.76
CA ARG A 211 7.25 -24.85 10.48
C ARG A 211 7.22 -26.14 9.66
N THR A 212 6.18 -26.37 8.84
CA THR A 212 6.10 -27.54 7.96
C THR A 212 6.90 -27.38 6.67
N HIS A 213 7.11 -26.13 6.22
CA HIS A 213 7.82 -25.74 5.00
C HIS A 213 9.00 -24.81 5.30
N PRO A 214 10.07 -25.30 5.97
CA PRO A 214 11.20 -24.47 6.39
C PRO A 214 11.98 -23.82 5.22
N GLU A 215 11.81 -24.29 3.99
CA GLU A 215 12.36 -23.74 2.77
C GLU A 215 11.84 -22.34 2.43
N LEU A 216 10.61 -21.99 2.83
CA LEU A 216 10.00 -20.67 2.57
C LEU A 216 10.82 -19.54 3.22
N ALA A 217 11.23 -19.74 4.47
CA ALA A 217 12.08 -18.79 5.17
C ALA A 217 13.46 -18.62 4.52
N ASN A 218 13.97 -19.63 3.80
CA ASN A 218 15.29 -19.54 3.14
C ASN A 218 15.27 -18.65 1.90
N ALA A 219 14.10 -18.43 1.28
CA ALA A 219 13.96 -17.52 0.15
C ALA A 219 14.24 -16.07 0.56
N TYR A 220 13.80 -15.68 1.76
CA TYR A 220 13.93 -14.31 2.27
C TYR A 220 15.14 -14.09 3.18
N LEU A 221 15.58 -15.13 3.91
CA LEU A 221 16.73 -15.01 4.80
C LEU A 221 18.05 -15.04 4.01
N PRO A 222 18.96 -14.08 4.25
CA PRO A 222 20.29 -14.11 3.66
C PRO A 222 21.01 -15.42 4.03
N PRO A 223 21.82 -16.01 3.12
CA PRO A 223 22.45 -17.33 3.31
C PRO A 223 23.16 -17.51 4.66
N GLU A 224 23.81 -16.46 5.14
CA GLU A 224 24.54 -16.41 6.41
C GLU A 224 23.64 -16.54 7.66
N TYR A 225 22.34 -16.23 7.56
CA TYR A 225 21.38 -16.28 8.67
C TYR A 225 20.44 -17.50 8.61
N ARG A 226 20.44 -18.27 7.53
CA ARG A 226 19.57 -19.46 7.36
C ARG A 226 19.80 -20.55 8.42
N SER A 227 21.00 -20.64 8.98
CA SER A 227 21.32 -21.58 10.06
C SER A 227 21.01 -21.05 11.46
N SER A 228 20.73 -19.74 11.60
CA SER A 228 20.44 -19.10 12.87
C SER A 228 18.99 -19.34 13.29
N ARG A 229 18.80 -20.09 14.38
CA ARG A 229 17.47 -20.31 14.98
C ARG A 229 16.75 -19.00 15.31
N VAL A 230 17.48 -18.02 15.87
CA VAL A 230 16.90 -16.74 16.29
C VAL A 230 16.44 -15.91 15.08
N ALA A 231 17.24 -15.88 14.00
CA ALA A 231 16.88 -15.16 12.78
C ALA A 231 15.65 -15.79 12.11
N ARG A 232 15.63 -17.13 12.02
CA ARG A 232 14.49 -17.88 11.48
C ARG A 232 13.20 -17.62 12.25
N GLU A 233 13.24 -17.75 13.57
CA GLU A 233 12.04 -17.53 14.38
C GLU A 233 11.56 -16.07 14.32
N ARG A 234 12.47 -15.10 14.27
CA ARG A 234 12.10 -13.68 14.08
C ARG A 234 11.44 -13.46 12.73
N PHE A 235 12.01 -14.00 11.66
CA PHE A 235 11.44 -13.93 10.32
C PHE A 235 10.03 -14.52 10.29
N ILE A 236 9.86 -15.75 10.78
CA ILE A 236 8.56 -16.44 10.82
C ILE A 236 7.53 -15.62 11.59
N LEU A 237 7.90 -15.04 12.74
CA LEU A 237 7.00 -14.24 13.55
C LEU A 237 6.52 -12.98 12.82
N VAL A 238 7.46 -12.26 12.20
CA VAL A 238 7.15 -11.01 11.49
C VAL A 238 6.36 -11.31 10.23
N ASP A 239 6.83 -12.22 9.38
CA ASP A 239 6.17 -12.56 8.12
C ASP A 239 4.74 -13.11 8.35
N SER A 240 4.56 -14.02 9.30
CA SER A 240 3.23 -14.55 9.66
C SER A 240 2.30 -13.46 10.17
N ALA A 241 2.81 -12.49 10.92
CA ALA A 241 2.01 -11.38 11.43
C ALA A 241 1.62 -10.41 10.31
N VAL A 242 2.55 -10.05 9.43
CA VAL A 242 2.23 -9.16 8.29
C VAL A 242 1.27 -9.88 7.34
N GLY A 243 1.45 -11.18 7.08
CA GLY A 243 0.50 -11.94 6.26
C GLY A 243 -0.89 -12.07 6.84
N ALA A 244 -0.98 -12.33 8.15
CA ALA A 244 -2.27 -12.35 8.82
C ALA A 244 -2.92 -10.95 8.84
N TYR A 245 -2.13 -9.89 8.93
CA TYR A 245 -2.61 -8.51 8.84
C TYR A 245 -3.22 -8.24 7.46
N HIS A 246 -2.48 -8.50 6.39
CA HIS A 246 -2.93 -8.29 5.01
C HIS A 246 -4.14 -9.15 4.64
N ALA A 247 -4.30 -10.34 5.23
CA ALA A 247 -5.47 -11.19 4.99
C ALA A 247 -6.73 -10.81 5.80
N CYS A 248 -6.60 -10.02 6.87
CA CYS A 248 -7.70 -9.79 7.81
C CYS A 248 -8.10 -8.33 7.97
N MET A 249 -7.16 -7.39 7.85
CA MET A 249 -7.31 -6.01 8.32
C MET A 249 -7.81 -5.06 7.23
N HIS A 250 -8.80 -5.49 6.46
CA HIS A 250 -9.33 -4.73 5.33
C HIS A 250 -10.76 -5.16 4.95
N GLY A 251 -11.34 -4.47 3.96
CA GLY A 251 -12.55 -4.89 3.25
C GLY A 251 -13.80 -5.04 4.15
N PRO A 252 -14.64 -6.07 3.91
CA PRO A 252 -15.91 -6.23 4.62
C PRO A 252 -15.77 -6.41 6.13
N LEU A 253 -14.70 -7.08 6.58
CA LEU A 253 -14.48 -7.36 8.00
C LEU A 253 -14.20 -6.06 8.78
N ALA A 254 -13.42 -5.15 8.21
CA ALA A 254 -13.15 -3.85 8.83
C ALA A 254 -14.44 -3.02 8.92
N ARG A 255 -15.20 -2.92 7.83
CA ARG A 255 -16.50 -2.22 7.79
C ARG A 255 -17.49 -2.77 8.83
N LEU A 256 -17.62 -4.11 8.93
CA LEU A 256 -18.47 -4.77 9.93
C LEU A 256 -18.00 -4.47 11.37
N ALA A 257 -16.69 -4.40 11.60
CA ALA A 257 -16.13 -4.07 12.90
C ALA A 257 -16.50 -2.66 13.35
N PHE A 258 -16.38 -1.66 12.46
CA PHE A 258 -16.80 -0.28 12.75
C PHE A 258 -18.31 -0.15 12.96
N HIS A 259 -19.10 -0.91 12.20
CA HIS A 259 -20.56 -0.93 12.35
C HIS A 259 -20.97 -1.50 13.70
N THR A 260 -20.37 -2.63 14.09
CA THR A 260 -20.68 -3.34 15.34
C THR A 260 -20.37 -2.49 16.58
N THR A 261 -19.30 -1.70 16.54
CA THR A 261 -18.94 -0.81 17.66
C THR A 261 -19.71 0.51 17.64
N GLY A 262 -20.41 0.82 16.55
CA GLY A 262 -21.05 2.12 16.33
C GLY A 262 -20.06 3.26 16.08
N CYS A 263 -18.79 2.95 15.84
CA CYS A 263 -17.80 3.94 15.46
C CYS A 263 -18.11 4.51 14.07
N TYR A 264 -18.60 3.68 13.14
CA TYR A 264 -19.10 4.14 11.85
C TYR A 264 -20.14 3.16 11.25
N PRO A 265 -21.33 3.63 10.82
CA PRO A 265 -21.88 4.96 11.09
C PRO A 265 -22.03 5.19 12.59
N ARG A 266 -21.98 6.46 13.01
CA ARG A 266 -22.05 6.83 14.43
C ARG A 266 -23.36 6.30 15.04
N ASN A 267 -23.28 5.32 15.92
CA ASN A 267 -24.43 4.75 16.61
C ASN A 267 -24.08 4.40 18.06
N ARG A 268 -24.57 5.22 19.00
CA ARG A 268 -24.29 5.03 20.43
C ARG A 268 -24.88 3.75 21.02
N ASP A 269 -25.88 3.15 20.36
CA ASP A 269 -26.58 1.97 20.86
C ASP A 269 -26.02 0.66 20.30
N ALA A 270 -25.20 0.70 19.24
CA ALA A 270 -24.64 -0.49 18.59
C ALA A 270 -23.82 -1.37 19.55
N ALA A 271 -22.90 -0.77 20.31
CA ALA A 271 -22.10 -1.51 21.29
C ALA A 271 -22.92 -1.98 22.52
N THR A 272 -24.09 -1.38 22.76
CA THR A 272 -24.91 -1.68 23.95
C THR A 272 -25.73 -2.96 23.81
N THR A 273 -25.95 -3.43 22.59
CA THR A 273 -26.59 -4.73 22.32
C THR A 273 -25.63 -5.91 22.49
N ASN A 274 -24.33 -5.65 22.66
CA ASN A 274 -23.33 -6.68 22.90
C ASN A 274 -23.55 -7.30 24.30
N SER A 275 -23.50 -8.63 24.40
CA SER A 275 -23.66 -9.34 25.68
C SER A 275 -22.58 -9.02 26.72
N GLY A 276 -21.43 -8.48 26.29
CA GLY A 276 -20.40 -7.95 27.16
C GLY A 276 -20.72 -6.58 27.77
N CYS A 277 -21.77 -5.88 27.31
CA CYS A 277 -22.18 -4.59 27.85
C CYS A 277 -23.22 -4.77 28.97
N ALA A 278 -22.91 -4.28 30.17
CA ALA A 278 -23.85 -4.25 31.27
C ALA A 278 -24.96 -3.21 31.00
N PRO A 279 -26.25 -3.55 31.21
CA PRO A 279 -27.38 -2.70 30.84
C PRO A 279 -27.63 -1.51 31.79
N ASN A 280 -26.74 -1.27 32.76
CA ASN A 280 -26.86 -0.17 33.70
C ASN A 280 -26.29 1.15 33.12
N ASP A 281 -26.73 2.27 33.69
CA ASP A 281 -26.38 3.62 33.24
C ASP A 281 -25.27 4.26 34.09
N ASP A 282 -24.58 3.47 34.91
CA ASP A 282 -23.46 3.93 35.72
C ASP A 282 -22.31 4.34 34.78
N SER A 283 -21.66 5.47 35.04
CA SER A 283 -20.51 5.92 34.27
C SER A 283 -19.31 6.10 35.18
N TYR A 284 -18.32 5.23 35.02
CA TYR A 284 -17.06 5.30 35.75
C TYR A 284 -16.34 6.65 35.53
N GLU A 285 -16.49 7.24 34.34
CA GLU A 285 -15.93 8.55 34.00
C GLU A 285 -16.69 9.73 34.67
N ARG A 286 -17.97 9.57 35.03
CA ARG A 286 -18.74 10.59 35.79
C ARG A 286 -18.55 10.48 37.30
N ASP A 287 -18.55 9.26 37.84
CA ASP A 287 -18.82 9.01 39.26
C ASP A 287 -17.58 8.62 40.11
N GLY A 288 -16.37 8.48 39.54
CA GLY A 288 -15.21 8.13 40.38
C GLY A 288 -13.80 8.16 39.76
N ILE A 289 -13.02 9.17 40.17
CA ILE A 289 -11.75 9.11 40.95
C ILE A 289 -11.01 10.44 40.76
N LYS A 290 -10.62 11.11 41.86
CA LYS A 290 -9.65 12.21 41.82
C LYS A 290 -8.33 11.70 41.24
N LEU A 291 -8.03 12.08 40.00
CA LEU A 291 -6.84 11.66 39.28
C LEU A 291 -5.55 12.17 39.94
N SER A 292 -4.50 11.36 39.85
CA SER A 292 -3.11 11.74 40.12
C SER A 292 -2.77 13.05 39.40
N GLY A 293 -1.81 13.83 39.91
CA GLY A 293 -1.46 15.17 39.40
C GLY A 293 -0.91 15.29 37.96
N TYR A 294 -1.16 14.31 37.08
CA TYR A 294 -0.86 14.31 35.65
C TYR A 294 -2.15 13.98 34.86
N PRO A 295 -2.45 14.70 33.75
CA PRO A 295 -3.66 14.48 32.94
C PRO A 295 -3.70 13.08 32.33
N ARG A 296 -4.89 12.46 32.28
CA ARG A 296 -5.14 11.22 31.53
C ARG A 296 -5.91 11.51 30.27
N ILE A 297 -5.64 10.74 29.22
CA ILE A 297 -6.32 10.84 27.92
C ILE A 297 -7.45 9.80 27.76
N SER A 298 -8.17 9.46 28.84
CA SER A 298 -9.31 8.53 28.77
C SER A 298 -10.59 9.28 28.41
N CYS A 299 -11.42 8.69 27.55
CA CYS A 299 -12.74 9.22 27.19
C CYS A 299 -12.71 10.72 26.80
N CYS A 300 -11.83 11.10 25.87
CA CYS A 300 -11.68 12.50 25.48
C CYS A 300 -11.15 12.66 24.05
N ILE A 301 -11.40 13.84 23.47
CA ILE A 301 -10.70 14.31 22.26
C ILE A 301 -9.30 14.76 22.68
N VAL A 302 -8.31 13.91 22.46
CA VAL A 302 -6.92 14.08 22.91
C VAL A 302 -6.26 15.28 22.23
N THR A 303 -6.70 15.59 21.02
CA THR A 303 -6.26 16.72 20.17
C THR A 303 -6.98 18.03 20.48
N SER A 304 -7.87 18.07 21.48
CA SER A 304 -8.50 19.32 21.92
C SER A 304 -7.49 20.33 22.44
N ASP A 305 -7.73 21.64 22.23
CA ASP A 305 -6.83 22.71 22.71
C ASP A 305 -6.62 22.64 24.22
N GLN A 306 -7.69 22.30 24.95
CA GLN A 306 -7.66 22.14 26.38
C GLN A 306 -6.73 20.99 26.81
N MET A 307 -6.79 19.83 26.13
CA MET A 307 -5.93 18.69 26.47
C MET A 307 -4.47 18.97 26.12
N ILE A 308 -4.20 19.52 24.92
CA ILE A 308 -2.85 19.89 24.49
C ILE A 308 -2.22 20.89 25.48
N ALA A 309 -2.97 21.93 25.88
CA ALA A 309 -2.49 22.91 26.86
C ALA A 309 -2.22 22.26 28.24
N THR A 310 -3.07 21.32 28.66
CA THR A 310 -2.92 20.62 29.95
C THR A 310 -1.68 19.71 29.94
N LEU A 311 -1.45 18.96 28.85
CA LEU A 311 -0.26 18.13 28.66
C LEU A 311 1.02 18.98 28.62
N ARG A 312 0.99 20.12 27.90
CA ARG A 312 2.11 21.07 27.86
C ARG A 312 2.46 21.57 29.27
N ALA A 313 1.48 22.03 30.04
CA ALA A 313 1.69 22.52 31.40
C ALA A 313 2.24 21.41 32.34
N ALA A 314 1.73 20.18 32.21
CA ALA A 314 2.20 19.05 32.99
C ALA A 314 3.65 18.66 32.66
N ARG A 315 4.03 18.70 31.37
CA ARG A 315 5.40 18.49 30.90
C ARG A 315 6.36 19.53 31.45
N GLU A 316 6.04 20.81 31.31
CA GLU A 316 6.86 21.91 31.82
C GLU A 316 7.06 21.84 33.33
N LYS A 317 6.04 21.40 34.08
CA LYS A 317 6.15 21.17 35.52
C LYS A 317 7.14 20.05 35.83
N LYS A 318 7.05 18.92 35.13
CA LYS A 318 7.94 17.77 35.30
C LYS A 318 9.40 18.11 34.93
N GLU A 319 9.61 18.90 33.87
CA GLU A 319 10.93 19.40 33.46
C GLU A 319 11.54 20.34 34.52
N ARG A 320 10.72 21.22 35.11
CA ARG A 320 11.13 22.08 36.24
C ARG A 320 11.54 21.24 37.46
N GLU A 321 10.71 20.29 37.88
CA GLU A 321 10.99 19.40 39.01
C GLU A 321 12.26 18.55 38.77
N ALA A 322 12.45 18.04 37.56
CA ALA A 322 13.66 17.29 37.18
C ALA A 322 14.92 18.18 37.22
N THR A 323 14.82 19.42 36.73
CA THR A 323 15.91 20.39 36.74
C THR A 323 16.29 20.78 38.18
N GLU A 324 15.30 21.03 39.05
CA GLU A 324 15.53 21.30 40.47
C GLU A 324 16.18 20.11 41.19
N LYS A 325 15.73 18.88 40.89
CA LYS A 325 16.32 17.66 41.45
C LYS A 325 17.78 17.50 41.02
N LEU A 326 18.08 17.75 39.74
CA LEU A 326 19.44 17.72 39.22
C LEU A 326 20.31 18.83 39.83
N GLN A 327 19.80 20.05 40.00
CA GLN A 327 20.50 21.14 40.68
C GLN A 327 20.85 20.77 42.13
N LYS A 328 19.91 20.16 42.87
CA LYS A 328 20.18 19.65 44.23
C LYS A 328 21.24 18.55 44.23
N GLN A 329 21.24 17.65 43.26
CA GLN A 329 22.28 16.62 43.12
C GLN A 329 23.66 17.23 42.84
N ILE A 330 23.73 18.21 41.93
CA ILE A 330 24.97 18.93 41.62
C ILE A 330 25.48 19.67 42.87
N GLN A 331 24.61 20.36 43.61
CA GLN A 331 24.98 21.05 44.85
C GLN A 331 25.50 20.07 45.92
N ALA A 332 24.87 18.90 46.07
CA ALA A 332 25.32 17.87 46.99
C ALA A 332 26.70 17.33 46.61
N GLU A 333 26.94 17.09 45.32
CA GLU A 333 28.24 16.59 44.82
C GLU A 333 29.34 17.65 44.97
N MET A 334 29.04 18.92 44.70
CA MET A 334 29.95 20.04 44.94
C MET A 334 30.31 20.16 46.43
N ALA A 335 29.34 19.99 47.33
CA ALA A 335 29.59 19.98 48.77
C ALA A 335 30.44 18.77 49.21
N ARG A 336 30.26 17.60 48.58
CA ARG A 336 31.10 16.41 48.81
C ARG A 336 32.56 16.67 48.42
N LEU A 337 32.79 17.19 47.21
CA LEU A 337 34.13 17.52 46.72
C LEU A 337 34.81 18.58 47.61
N ALA A 338 34.08 19.59 48.08
CA ALA A 338 34.62 20.60 49.00
C ALA A 338 35.04 20.01 50.36
N ARG A 339 34.33 18.99 50.86
CA ARG A 339 34.72 18.26 52.09
C ARG A 339 35.97 17.42 51.87
N GLU A 340 36.09 16.77 50.72
CA GLU A 340 37.30 16.01 50.35
C GLU A 340 38.52 16.91 50.21
N ASP A 341 38.40 18.08 49.58
CA ASP A 341 39.51 19.03 49.45
C ASP A 341 39.96 19.57 50.83
N LYS A 342 39.01 19.88 51.73
CA LYS A 342 39.33 20.21 53.14
C LYS A 342 40.00 19.06 53.90
N LYS A 343 39.63 17.81 53.63
CA LYS A 343 40.29 16.63 54.23
C LYS A 343 41.73 16.52 53.74
N LEU A 344 41.94 16.73 52.43
CA LEU A 344 43.25 16.72 51.80
C LEU A 344 44.14 17.87 52.31
N GLU A 345 43.58 19.06 52.54
CA GLU A 345 44.27 20.19 53.19
C GLU A 345 44.69 19.88 54.63
N ARG A 346 43.81 19.23 55.41
CA ARG A 346 44.14 18.79 56.79
C ARG A 346 45.26 17.74 56.78
N GLU A 347 45.25 16.81 55.83
CA GLU A 347 46.35 15.86 55.64
C GLU A 347 47.66 16.58 55.27
N ARG A 348 47.61 17.55 54.33
CA ARG A 348 48.77 18.40 53.99
C ARG A 348 49.36 19.11 55.22
N ALA A 349 48.53 19.69 56.08
CA ALA A 349 48.98 20.36 57.29
C ALA A 349 49.64 19.39 58.30
N ARG A 350 49.15 18.14 58.39
CA ARG A 350 49.78 17.10 59.22
C ARG A 350 51.16 16.69 58.70
N TYR A 351 51.34 16.57 57.39
CA TYR A 351 52.62 16.18 56.79
C TYR A 351 53.65 17.31 56.75
N ALA A 352 53.22 18.58 56.67
CA ALA A 352 54.12 19.73 56.68
C ALA A 352 54.82 19.98 58.03
N ASN A 353 54.28 19.47 59.14
CA ASN A 353 54.77 19.72 60.51
C ASN A 353 55.69 18.63 61.09
N ARG A 354 56.04 17.57 60.35
CA ARG A 354 57.03 16.59 60.81
C ARG A 354 58.44 16.99 60.36
N LYS A 355 59.23 17.55 61.29
CA LYS A 355 60.69 17.54 61.19
C LYS A 355 61.18 16.14 61.55
N TYR A 356 61.75 15.42 60.59
CA TYR A 356 62.48 14.18 60.87
C TYR A 356 63.93 14.53 61.21
N THR A 357 64.30 14.35 62.47
CA THR A 357 65.68 14.45 62.93
C THR A 357 66.19 13.03 63.11
N PHE A 358 67.18 12.61 62.33
CA PHE A 358 67.86 11.33 62.52
C PHE A 358 69.25 11.60 63.08
N SER A 359 69.55 11.01 64.23
CA SER A 359 70.89 10.93 64.79
C SER A 359 71.50 9.61 64.35
N LEU A 360 72.61 9.67 63.59
CA LEU A 360 73.42 8.50 63.28
C LEU A 360 74.67 8.54 64.14
N GLN A 361 74.96 7.42 64.82
CA GLN A 361 76.10 7.24 65.70
C GLN A 361 77.13 6.35 65.00
N PHE A 362 78.35 6.84 64.85
CA PHE A 362 79.48 6.09 64.31
C PHE A 362 80.63 6.20 65.31
N GLY A 363 80.82 5.17 66.13
CA GLY A 363 81.74 5.23 67.27
C GLY A 363 81.24 6.16 68.38
N GLU A 364 82.13 6.95 69.01
CA GLU A 364 81.78 7.87 70.10
C GLU A 364 81.13 9.19 69.63
N ASP A 365 81.11 9.48 68.33
CA ASP A 365 80.56 10.73 67.79
C ASP A 365 79.14 10.59 67.21
N THR A 366 78.32 11.62 67.40
CA THR A 366 76.93 11.71 66.91
C THR A 366 76.79 12.80 65.84
N TYR A 367 76.26 12.45 64.66
CA TYR A 367 75.97 13.41 63.59
C TYR A 367 74.46 13.58 63.40
N VAL A 368 74.00 14.83 63.28
CA VAL A 368 72.60 15.20 63.02
C VAL A 368 72.47 15.66 61.57
N VAL A 369 71.68 14.94 60.77
CA VAL A 369 71.37 15.34 59.38
C VAL A 369 69.92 15.78 59.29
N GLN A 370 69.68 17.02 58.82
CA GLN A 370 68.35 17.53 58.46
C GLN A 370 68.13 17.42 56.95
N ALA A 371 67.12 16.66 56.53
CA ALA A 371 66.75 16.53 55.12
C ALA A 371 65.78 17.66 54.67
N THR A 372 66.00 18.22 53.47
CA THR A 372 65.20 19.31 52.88
C THR A 372 64.14 18.85 51.85
N PRO A 373 63.03 19.60 51.68
CA PRO A 373 61.78 19.17 51.02
C PRO A 373 61.76 19.28 49.48
N SER A 374 62.68 18.62 48.77
CA SER A 374 62.79 18.68 47.30
C SER A 374 61.96 17.62 46.53
N ALA A 375 61.60 16.50 47.17
CA ALA A 375 60.73 15.47 46.56
C ALA A 375 59.25 15.89 46.54
N PHE A 376 58.79 16.62 47.56
CA PHE A 376 57.40 17.08 47.69
C PHE A 376 57.03 18.15 46.66
N ARG A 377 57.97 19.04 46.33
CA ARG A 377 57.76 20.12 45.35
C ARG A 377 57.53 19.58 43.93
N ARG A 378 58.20 18.49 43.56
CA ARG A 378 58.03 17.81 42.25
C ARG A 378 56.69 17.08 42.13
N ALA A 379 56.25 16.36 43.17
CA ALA A 379 54.94 15.71 43.17
C ALA A 379 53.78 16.72 43.15
N TRP A 380 53.97 17.90 43.78
CA TRP A 380 52.98 18.99 43.78
C TRP A 380 52.78 19.64 42.41
N GLU A 381 53.85 19.90 41.66
CA GLU A 381 53.74 20.42 40.29
C GLU A 381 53.08 19.41 39.33
N GLN A 382 53.30 18.11 39.55
CA GLN A 382 52.67 17.05 38.78
C GLN A 382 51.14 16.99 39.03
N GLY A 383 50.70 17.07 40.29
CA GLY A 383 49.28 17.10 40.64
C GLY A 383 48.55 18.38 40.20
N LYS A 384 49.24 19.54 40.14
CA LYS A 384 48.67 20.79 39.60
C LYS A 384 48.42 20.68 38.10
N ARG A 385 49.33 20.02 37.36
CA ARG A 385 49.17 19.74 35.91
C ARG A 385 48.04 18.74 35.64
N GLU A 386 47.86 17.73 36.50
CA GLU A 386 46.73 16.79 36.38
C GLU A 386 45.37 17.44 36.65
N ARG A 387 45.26 18.30 37.68
CA ARG A 387 44.01 19.06 37.93
C ARG A 387 43.64 19.96 36.75
N GLN A 388 44.62 20.68 36.18
CA GLN A 388 44.41 21.51 34.99
C GLN A 388 44.05 20.67 33.74
N ARG A 389 44.63 19.47 33.58
CA ARG A 389 44.24 18.54 32.51
C ARG A 389 42.80 18.03 32.67
N LEU A 390 42.36 17.75 33.90
CA LEU A 390 41.01 17.25 34.19
C LEU A 390 39.94 18.34 33.99
N GLU A 391 40.21 19.59 34.38
CA GLU A 391 39.33 20.73 34.06
C GLU A 391 39.26 21.02 32.56
N ALA A 392 40.39 20.95 31.85
CA ALA A 392 40.43 21.10 30.39
C ALA A 392 39.69 19.97 29.67
N ALA A 393 39.78 18.74 30.16
CA ALA A 393 39.04 17.59 29.64
C ALA A 393 37.51 17.76 29.83
N LYS A 394 37.07 18.21 31.01
CA LYS A 394 35.64 18.49 31.28
C LYS A 394 35.09 19.62 30.40
N LYS A 395 35.84 20.71 30.19
CA LYS A 395 35.47 21.79 29.24
C LYS A 395 35.41 21.30 27.79
N ARG A 396 36.32 20.40 27.37
CA ARG A 396 36.29 19.79 26.03
C ARG A 396 35.09 18.87 25.83
N GLN A 397 34.72 18.08 26.84
CA GLN A 397 33.52 17.23 26.80
C GLN A 397 32.24 18.06 26.69
N ALA A 398 32.13 19.15 27.46
CA ALA A 398 30.99 20.08 27.37
C ALA A 398 30.92 20.78 25.99
N ALA A 399 32.06 21.17 25.42
CA ALA A 399 32.13 21.80 24.09
C ALA A 399 31.84 20.79 22.96
N GLN A 400 32.28 19.53 23.06
CA GLN A 400 31.92 18.48 22.10
C GLN A 400 30.42 18.18 22.13
N PHE A 401 29.80 18.23 23.30
CA PHE A 401 28.35 18.03 23.44
C PHE A 401 27.54 19.17 22.82
N GLN A 402 27.95 20.44 23.04
CA GLN A 402 27.35 21.59 22.35
C GLN A 402 27.55 21.55 20.82
N LYS A 403 28.70 21.04 20.35
CA LYS A 403 28.97 20.85 18.91
C LYS A 403 28.10 19.76 18.30
N LYS A 404 27.74 18.71 19.05
CA LYS A 404 26.85 17.63 18.60
C LYS A 404 25.42 18.10 18.39
N ILE A 405 24.92 19.00 19.25
CA ILE A 405 23.61 19.65 19.13
C ILE A 405 23.56 20.58 17.90
N LYS A 406 24.65 21.32 17.64
CA LYS A 406 24.72 22.26 16.50
C LYS A 406 24.83 21.55 15.14
N ASN A 407 25.45 20.36 15.11
CA ASN A 407 25.59 19.55 13.90
C ASN A 407 24.33 18.76 13.53
N SER A 408 23.41 18.48 14.46
CA SER A 408 22.13 17.84 14.11
C SER A 408 21.17 18.81 13.40
N MET A 409 21.38 20.13 13.52
CA MET A 409 20.59 21.16 12.83
C MET A 409 21.09 21.52 11.41
N GLN A 410 22.31 21.12 11.03
CA GLN A 410 22.92 21.52 9.74
C GLN A 410 22.84 20.45 8.63
N GLY A 411 22.41 19.22 8.95
CA GLY A 411 22.30 18.13 7.98
C GLY A 411 21.15 18.27 6.96
N VAL A 412 20.13 19.07 7.27
CA VAL A 412 18.95 19.25 6.41
C VAL A 412 19.24 20.19 5.23
N ALA A 413 20.18 21.12 5.37
CA ALA A 413 20.48 22.12 4.32
C ALA A 413 21.37 21.58 3.19
N LEU A 414 22.15 20.52 3.42
CA LEU A 414 23.06 19.96 2.42
C LEU A 414 22.35 18.99 1.45
N CYS A 415 21.26 18.32 1.89
CA CYS A 415 20.44 17.47 1.03
C CYS A 415 19.59 18.28 0.04
N VAL A 416 19.16 19.49 0.43
CA VAL A 416 18.36 20.37 -0.44
C VAL A 416 19.21 21.02 -1.55
N LEU A 417 20.51 21.26 -1.31
CA LEU A 417 21.41 21.82 -2.32
C LEU A 417 21.91 20.79 -3.35
N LEU A 418 21.98 19.50 -2.97
CA LEU A 418 22.30 18.40 -3.89
C LEU A 418 21.12 18.00 -4.77
N ALA A 419 19.88 18.16 -4.28
CA ALA A 419 18.67 17.97 -5.07
C ALA A 419 18.47 19.06 -6.15
N LEU A 420 18.97 20.27 -5.93
CA LEU A 420 18.84 21.39 -6.88
C LEU A 420 19.91 21.42 -7.99
N LEU A 421 20.96 20.59 -7.89
CA LEU A 421 22.06 20.55 -8.87
C LEU A 421 21.93 19.41 -9.90
N LEU A 422 20.92 18.54 -9.76
CA LEU A 422 20.69 17.39 -10.64
C LEU A 422 19.57 17.60 -11.69
N GLN A 423 18.88 18.75 -11.69
CA GLN A 423 17.85 19.06 -12.69
C GLN A 423 18.37 19.77 -13.96
N GLY A 424 19.69 19.79 -14.19
CA GLY A 424 20.32 20.69 -15.16
C GLY A 424 20.97 20.06 -16.39
N ALA A 425 20.86 18.74 -16.63
CA ALA A 425 21.51 18.13 -17.78
C ALA A 425 20.74 16.91 -18.28
N LEU A 426 20.09 17.06 -19.44
CA LEU A 426 20.00 16.13 -20.58
C LEU A 426 18.74 16.46 -21.39
N ALA A 427 18.91 17.17 -22.50
CA ALA A 427 17.91 17.34 -23.54
C ALA A 427 18.59 17.00 -24.87
N ASP A 428 18.50 15.74 -25.28
CA ASP A 428 18.76 15.30 -26.66
C ASP A 428 17.49 14.59 -27.14
N ASN A 429 16.77 15.23 -28.06
CA ASN A 429 15.54 14.73 -28.68
C ASN A 429 15.84 13.63 -29.70
N ASN A 430 16.00 12.39 -29.22
CA ASN A 430 15.95 11.20 -30.07
C ASN A 430 14.80 10.29 -29.58
N HIS A 431 13.87 9.96 -30.49
CA HIS A 431 12.90 8.88 -30.24
C HIS A 431 13.68 7.57 -30.04
N VAL A 432 13.72 7.05 -28.82
CA VAL A 432 14.31 5.74 -28.55
C VAL A 432 13.17 4.73 -28.49
N SER A 433 13.04 3.93 -29.55
CA SER A 433 12.12 2.81 -29.59
C SER A 433 12.86 1.52 -29.25
N PHE A 434 12.37 0.76 -28.27
CA PHE A 434 12.92 -0.55 -27.95
C PHE A 434 11.98 -1.65 -28.47
N ASN A 435 12.53 -2.58 -29.24
CA ASN A 435 11.79 -3.72 -29.78
C ASN A 435 11.89 -4.91 -28.83
N VAL A 436 10.76 -5.49 -28.49
CA VAL A 436 10.67 -6.78 -27.80
C VAL A 436 10.59 -7.87 -28.85
N THR A 437 11.54 -8.80 -28.83
CA THR A 437 11.59 -9.88 -29.81
C THR A 437 10.75 -11.07 -29.36
N ASN A 438 9.90 -11.58 -30.25
CA ASN A 438 9.24 -12.88 -30.09
C ASN A 438 10.32 -13.98 -29.93
N PRO A 439 10.31 -14.77 -28.84
CA PRO A 439 11.29 -15.84 -28.62
C PRO A 439 11.03 -17.06 -29.51
N SER A 440 9.82 -17.18 -30.07
CA SER A 440 9.42 -18.25 -30.99
C SER A 440 9.81 -17.93 -32.44
N PRO A 441 10.24 -18.93 -33.23
CA PRO A 441 10.46 -18.77 -34.66
C PRO A 441 9.16 -18.80 -35.51
N GLU A 442 8.03 -19.20 -34.92
CA GLU A 442 6.75 -19.45 -35.60
C GLU A 442 5.76 -18.27 -35.49
N ASP A 443 4.88 -18.14 -36.50
CA ASP A 443 3.74 -17.23 -36.46
C ASP A 443 2.69 -17.75 -35.46
N ASN A 444 2.69 -17.15 -34.27
CA ASN A 444 1.89 -17.58 -33.12
C ASN A 444 0.96 -16.50 -32.57
N GLY A 445 0.74 -15.41 -33.31
CA GLY A 445 -0.08 -14.30 -32.85
C GLY A 445 0.55 -13.51 -31.68
N PHE A 446 1.88 -13.48 -31.58
CA PHE A 446 2.60 -12.69 -30.59
C PHE A 446 2.20 -11.20 -30.63
N GLY A 447 1.85 -10.64 -29.48
CA GLY A 447 1.45 -9.25 -29.36
C GLY A 447 -0.05 -9.01 -29.55
N THR A 448 -0.86 -10.08 -29.58
CA THR A 448 -2.33 -9.97 -29.63
C THR A 448 -2.91 -9.35 -28.35
N VAL A 449 -2.33 -9.70 -27.19
CA VAL A 449 -2.63 -9.10 -25.89
C VAL A 449 -1.32 -8.72 -25.21
N LEU A 450 -1.35 -7.60 -24.49
CA LEU A 450 -0.20 -7.04 -23.81
C LEU A 450 -0.65 -6.42 -22.49
N VAL A 451 0.02 -6.78 -21.40
CA VAL A 451 -0.15 -6.16 -20.08
C VAL A 451 1.22 -5.84 -19.52
N VAL A 452 1.38 -4.62 -18.97
CA VAL A 452 2.62 -4.16 -18.36
C VAL A 452 2.29 -3.63 -16.97
N GLU A 453 3.02 -4.10 -15.95
CA GLU A 453 2.86 -3.60 -14.58
C GLU A 453 4.16 -3.79 -13.78
N GLY A 454 4.66 -2.70 -13.18
CA GLY A 454 5.76 -2.76 -12.20
C GLY A 454 7.06 -3.29 -12.80
N GLY A 455 7.37 -2.89 -14.03
CA GLY A 455 8.56 -3.32 -14.78
C GLY A 455 8.50 -4.76 -15.30
N TRP A 456 7.31 -5.37 -15.34
CA TRP A 456 7.06 -6.66 -15.97
C TRP A 456 6.10 -6.51 -17.14
N MET A 457 6.28 -7.34 -18.14
CA MET A 457 5.44 -7.39 -19.33
C MET A 457 5.04 -8.83 -19.63
N ALA A 458 3.75 -9.04 -19.88
CA ALA A 458 3.19 -10.29 -20.37
C ALA A 458 2.63 -10.08 -21.78
N VAL A 459 3.07 -10.91 -22.72
CA VAL A 459 2.68 -10.84 -24.13
C VAL A 459 2.01 -12.14 -24.53
N GLY A 460 0.74 -12.07 -24.94
CA GLY A 460 -0.04 -13.21 -25.41
C GLY A 460 0.32 -13.60 -26.84
N ALA A 461 0.39 -14.90 -27.10
CA ALA A 461 0.57 -15.52 -28.40
C ALA A 461 -0.40 -16.72 -28.55
N PRO A 462 -1.70 -16.45 -28.73
CA PRO A 462 -2.75 -17.48 -28.65
C PRO A 462 -2.72 -18.49 -29.80
N LEU A 463 -2.04 -18.19 -30.91
CA LEU A 463 -1.97 -19.07 -32.08
C LEU A 463 -0.72 -19.98 -32.07
N SER A 464 0.04 -20.00 -30.96
CA SER A 464 1.21 -20.87 -30.83
C SER A 464 0.81 -22.34 -30.94
N ASN A 465 1.38 -23.04 -31.91
CA ASN A 465 1.03 -24.42 -32.18
C ASN A 465 1.81 -25.39 -31.30
N ASN A 466 1.15 -26.47 -30.90
CA ASN A 466 1.76 -27.71 -30.44
C ASN A 466 1.40 -28.85 -31.41
N ASP A 467 1.82 -30.08 -31.10
CA ASP A 467 1.49 -31.27 -31.91
C ASP A 467 -0.04 -31.54 -32.06
N ASN A 468 -0.89 -30.89 -31.25
CA ASN A 468 -2.34 -31.04 -31.19
C ASN A 468 -3.14 -29.83 -31.74
N GLY A 469 -2.49 -28.75 -32.19
CA GLY A 469 -3.14 -27.54 -32.74
C GLY A 469 -2.71 -26.24 -32.06
N SER A 470 -3.49 -25.16 -32.23
CA SER A 470 -3.18 -23.82 -31.69
C SER A 470 -3.46 -23.71 -30.19
N GLN A 471 -2.56 -24.28 -29.39
CA GLN A 471 -2.64 -24.30 -27.92
C GLN A 471 -2.51 -22.90 -27.31
N GLY A 472 -1.59 -22.10 -27.83
CA GLY A 472 -1.29 -20.74 -27.36
C GLY A 472 -0.33 -20.70 -26.15
N CYS A 473 0.37 -19.57 -25.99
CA CYS A 473 1.30 -19.33 -24.88
C CYS A 473 1.36 -17.85 -24.47
N VAL A 474 2.00 -17.55 -23.34
CA VAL A 474 2.29 -16.18 -22.89
C VAL A 474 3.78 -16.03 -22.62
N PHE A 475 4.42 -15.02 -23.21
CA PHE A 475 5.81 -14.70 -22.97
C PHE A 475 5.95 -13.61 -21.91
N LEU A 476 6.84 -13.83 -20.94
CA LEU A 476 7.10 -12.90 -19.85
C LEU A 476 8.46 -12.24 -20.02
N TYR A 477 8.48 -10.93 -19.80
CA TYR A 477 9.66 -10.09 -19.86
C TYR A 477 9.78 -9.24 -18.59
N ILE A 478 11.02 -8.92 -18.23
CA ILE A 478 11.35 -7.97 -17.17
C ILE A 478 12.19 -6.84 -17.75
N VAL A 479 12.04 -5.63 -17.22
CA VAL A 479 12.89 -4.51 -17.59
C VAL A 479 14.35 -4.77 -17.17
N ASP A 480 15.28 -4.59 -18.09
CA ASP A 480 16.72 -4.62 -17.82
C ASP A 480 17.17 -3.23 -17.33
N THR A 481 17.57 -3.15 -16.07
CA THR A 481 18.17 -1.96 -15.45
C THR A 481 19.55 -2.35 -14.94
N THR A 482 20.62 -1.85 -15.56
CA THR A 482 21.97 -1.93 -14.97
C THR A 482 22.41 -0.57 -14.43
N TYR A 483 23.50 -0.59 -13.64
CA TYR A 483 24.04 0.51 -12.81
C TYR A 483 23.73 1.91 -13.40
N GLU A 484 23.04 2.74 -12.61
CA GLU A 484 22.57 4.12 -12.91
C GLU A 484 21.07 4.30 -13.30
N ASP A 485 20.21 3.29 -13.11
CA ASP A 485 18.74 3.39 -13.28
C ASP A 485 18.28 3.77 -14.71
N GLU A 486 19.13 3.59 -15.73
CA GLU A 486 18.76 3.78 -17.13
C GLU A 486 18.01 2.55 -17.70
N PHE A 487 16.93 2.79 -18.47
CA PHE A 487 16.18 1.74 -19.17
C PHE A 487 17.01 1.20 -20.35
N LEU A 488 17.42 -0.07 -20.30
CA LEU A 488 18.27 -0.69 -21.33
C LEU A 488 17.51 -1.62 -22.28
N GLY A 489 16.28 -2.00 -21.95
CA GLY A 489 15.42 -2.83 -22.77
C GLY A 489 14.66 -3.88 -21.95
N TRP A 490 14.19 -4.92 -22.64
CA TRP A 490 13.39 -6.00 -22.07
C TRP A 490 14.14 -7.32 -22.15
N GLU A 491 14.27 -7.99 -21.00
CA GLU A 491 14.86 -9.33 -20.89
C GLU A 491 13.75 -10.37 -20.83
N TYR A 492 13.83 -11.39 -21.69
CA TYR A 492 12.92 -12.54 -21.66
C TYR A 492 13.19 -13.41 -20.43
N VAL A 493 12.14 -13.74 -19.70
CA VAL A 493 12.22 -14.52 -18.45
C VAL A 493 11.68 -15.94 -18.60
N GLN A 494 10.46 -16.08 -19.10
CA GLN A 494 9.73 -17.34 -19.09
C GLN A 494 8.59 -17.36 -20.12
N THR A 495 8.29 -18.54 -20.67
CA THR A 495 7.03 -18.82 -21.37
C THR A 495 6.06 -19.51 -20.41
N LEU A 496 4.83 -19.02 -20.31
CA LEU A 496 3.73 -19.72 -19.67
C LEU A 496 2.99 -20.54 -20.71
N GLU A 497 2.81 -21.81 -20.39
CA GLU A 497 2.02 -22.77 -21.15
C GLU A 497 0.85 -23.23 -20.28
N PRO A 498 -0.29 -23.60 -20.89
CA PRO A 498 -1.40 -24.14 -20.14
C PRO A 498 -0.98 -25.46 -19.46
N PRO A 499 -1.50 -25.75 -18.25
CA PRO A 499 -1.19 -27.00 -17.54
C PRO A 499 -1.68 -28.28 -18.24
N THR A 500 -2.53 -28.18 -19.25
CA THR A 500 -3.10 -29.31 -20.00
C THR A 500 -3.00 -29.10 -21.52
N ASP A 501 -2.91 -30.21 -22.26
CA ASP A 501 -2.66 -30.22 -23.71
C ASP A 501 -3.91 -30.04 -24.58
N ASP A 502 -5.10 -30.09 -23.98
CA ASP A 502 -6.42 -29.98 -24.61
C ASP A 502 -6.95 -28.53 -24.70
N VAL A 503 -6.08 -27.56 -24.38
CA VAL A 503 -6.40 -26.14 -24.35
C VAL A 503 -6.14 -25.50 -25.71
N GLN A 504 -6.98 -24.56 -26.10
CA GLN A 504 -6.80 -23.74 -27.30
C GLN A 504 -6.81 -22.26 -26.94
N ASN A 505 -6.11 -21.44 -27.72
CA ASN A 505 -6.05 -19.98 -27.57
C ASN A 505 -5.60 -19.50 -26.18
N PHE A 506 -4.75 -20.25 -25.49
CA PHE A 506 -4.17 -19.78 -24.22
C PHE A 506 -3.36 -18.50 -24.45
N GLY A 507 -3.63 -17.47 -23.64
CA GLY A 507 -3.03 -16.14 -23.83
C GLY A 507 -3.86 -15.20 -24.72
N ALA A 508 -5.10 -15.57 -25.05
CA ALA A 508 -6.05 -14.69 -25.74
C ALA A 508 -6.56 -13.53 -24.86
N SER A 509 -6.45 -13.67 -23.54
CA SER A 509 -6.71 -12.60 -22.57
C SER A 509 -5.76 -12.75 -21.38
N ILE A 510 -5.30 -11.63 -20.84
CA ILE A 510 -4.33 -11.58 -19.74
C ILE A 510 -4.75 -10.45 -18.80
N ALA A 511 -4.72 -10.71 -17.49
CA ALA A 511 -4.79 -9.68 -16.46
C ALA A 511 -3.66 -9.90 -15.45
N MET A 512 -2.97 -8.83 -15.04
CA MET A 512 -1.84 -8.87 -14.12
C MET A 512 -2.17 -8.04 -12.86
N LEU A 513 -1.64 -8.47 -11.72
CA LEU A 513 -1.71 -7.70 -10.49
C LEU A 513 -0.39 -7.72 -9.71
N HIS A 514 0.13 -6.53 -9.40
CA HIS A 514 1.30 -6.27 -8.57
C HIS A 514 2.49 -7.17 -8.90
N PRO A 515 2.92 -7.14 -10.16
CA PRO A 515 3.52 -8.22 -10.97
C PRO A 515 3.61 -9.62 -10.37
N SER A 516 2.71 -10.03 -9.47
CA SER A 516 2.87 -11.22 -8.62
C SER A 516 1.86 -12.28 -8.96
N ILE A 517 0.76 -11.87 -9.60
CA ILE A 517 -0.35 -12.72 -10.01
C ILE A 517 -0.65 -12.39 -11.47
N ILE A 518 -0.82 -13.43 -12.28
CA ILE A 518 -1.31 -13.32 -13.65
C ILE A 518 -2.48 -14.28 -13.81
N ALA A 519 -3.60 -13.77 -14.31
CA ALA A 519 -4.70 -14.57 -14.82
C ALA A 519 -4.61 -14.62 -16.35
N VAL A 520 -4.65 -15.82 -16.93
CA VAL A 520 -4.58 -16.04 -18.37
C VAL A 520 -5.82 -16.79 -18.82
N GLY A 521 -6.56 -16.23 -19.77
CA GLY A 521 -7.71 -16.89 -20.39
C GLY A 521 -7.29 -17.73 -21.58
N ALA A 522 -7.96 -18.87 -21.72
CA ALA A 522 -7.90 -19.72 -22.90
C ALA A 522 -9.31 -19.93 -23.43
N GLN A 523 -9.62 -19.22 -24.51
CA GLN A 523 -10.96 -19.19 -25.08
C GLN A 523 -11.19 -20.41 -25.97
N SER A 524 -12.29 -21.12 -25.75
CA SER A 524 -12.75 -22.21 -26.63
C SER A 524 -14.19 -21.97 -27.09
N THR A 525 -14.59 -22.66 -28.17
CA THR A 525 -15.97 -22.70 -28.64
C THR A 525 -16.80 -23.78 -27.93
N GLU A 526 -16.15 -24.74 -27.26
CA GLU A 526 -16.80 -25.81 -26.49
C GLU A 526 -16.74 -25.55 -24.97
N GLY A 527 -16.42 -24.31 -24.58
CA GLY A 527 -16.25 -23.88 -23.19
C GLY A 527 -15.17 -22.81 -23.07
N GLY A 528 -14.58 -22.66 -21.89
CA GLY A 528 -13.44 -21.76 -21.69
C GLY A 528 -12.84 -21.98 -20.32
N VAL A 529 -11.60 -21.53 -20.13
CA VAL A 529 -10.87 -21.73 -18.87
C VAL A 529 -9.96 -20.56 -18.58
N VAL A 530 -9.78 -20.25 -17.30
CA VAL A 530 -8.83 -19.24 -16.82
C VAL A 530 -7.83 -19.90 -15.90
N TYR A 531 -6.54 -19.70 -16.18
CA TYR A 531 -5.44 -20.19 -15.37
C TYR A 531 -4.82 -19.05 -14.59
N VAL A 532 -4.66 -19.25 -13.28
CA VAL A 532 -4.03 -18.28 -12.39
C VAL A 532 -2.63 -18.77 -12.07
N TYR A 533 -1.67 -17.89 -12.29
CA TYR A 533 -0.27 -18.08 -11.98
C TYR A 533 0.15 -17.09 -10.90
N LYS A 534 1.07 -17.52 -10.04
CA LYS A 534 1.68 -16.70 -9.00
C LYS A 534 3.19 -16.81 -9.09
N ARG A 535 3.89 -15.73 -8.78
CA ARG A 535 5.32 -15.78 -8.48
C ARG A 535 5.58 -15.48 -6.99
N PRO A 536 6.51 -16.18 -6.33
CA PRO A 536 6.85 -15.91 -4.93
C PRO A 536 7.69 -14.64 -4.71
N SER A 537 8.56 -14.27 -5.67
CA SER A 537 9.41 -13.08 -5.57
C SER A 537 9.67 -12.42 -6.92
N ARG A 538 10.25 -11.20 -6.90
CA ARG A 538 10.51 -10.40 -8.11
C ARG A 538 11.44 -11.08 -9.12
N ARG A 539 12.24 -12.08 -8.73
CA ARG A 539 13.16 -12.80 -9.62
C ARG A 539 12.79 -14.27 -9.83
N ASP A 540 11.68 -14.72 -9.27
CA ASP A 540 11.21 -16.09 -9.45
C ASP A 540 10.37 -16.22 -10.71
N THR A 541 10.29 -17.45 -11.21
CA THR A 541 9.37 -17.83 -12.27
C THR A 541 7.94 -17.95 -11.73
N TYR A 542 6.98 -17.71 -12.60
CA TYR A 542 5.58 -17.92 -12.32
C TYR A 542 5.27 -19.42 -12.28
N ILE A 543 4.47 -19.79 -11.29
CA ILE A 543 3.95 -21.14 -11.09
C ILE A 543 2.42 -21.12 -11.18
N HIS A 544 1.85 -22.12 -11.83
CA HIS A 544 0.40 -22.32 -11.86
C HIS A 544 -0.11 -22.63 -10.45
N ILE A 545 -1.19 -21.98 -10.03
CA ILE A 545 -1.77 -22.16 -8.69
C ILE A 545 -3.25 -22.51 -8.69
N GLN A 546 -4.00 -22.15 -9.74
CA GLN A 546 -5.43 -22.43 -9.80
C GLN A 546 -5.95 -22.45 -11.24
N THR A 547 -6.94 -23.31 -11.48
CA THR A 547 -7.71 -23.34 -12.72
C THR A 547 -9.16 -22.97 -12.38
N LEU A 548 -9.68 -21.95 -13.04
CA LEU A 548 -11.07 -21.50 -12.90
C LEU A 548 -11.85 -21.98 -14.12
N THR A 549 -12.88 -22.78 -13.86
CA THR A 549 -13.84 -23.26 -14.85
C THR A 549 -15.16 -22.50 -14.71
N PRO A 550 -15.94 -22.39 -15.79
CA PRO A 550 -17.26 -21.75 -15.75
C PRO A 550 -18.16 -22.38 -14.68
N PRO A 551 -18.94 -21.58 -13.91
CA PRO A 551 -19.87 -22.09 -12.89
C PRO A 551 -20.99 -22.98 -13.44
N SER A 552 -21.32 -22.87 -14.74
CA SER A 552 -22.35 -23.68 -15.39
C SER A 552 -21.92 -24.24 -16.74
N GLU A 553 -22.48 -25.39 -17.14
CA GLU A 553 -22.12 -26.09 -18.40
C GLU A 553 -22.56 -25.35 -19.67
N ALA A 554 -23.27 -24.22 -19.57
CA ALA A 554 -23.82 -23.45 -20.69
C ALA A 554 -23.04 -22.15 -20.99
N GLU A 555 -21.75 -22.12 -20.66
CA GLU A 555 -20.88 -20.93 -20.72
C GLU A 555 -19.78 -21.09 -21.77
N GLU A 556 -20.14 -20.75 -23.01
CA GLU A 556 -19.21 -20.65 -24.12
C GLU A 556 -18.38 -19.35 -24.02
N ALA A 557 -17.11 -19.39 -24.43
CA ALA A 557 -16.19 -18.25 -24.39
C ALA A 557 -15.85 -17.70 -22.99
N TYR A 558 -15.97 -18.52 -21.95
CA TYR A 558 -15.50 -18.16 -20.60
C TYR A 558 -14.00 -17.79 -20.61
N GLY A 559 -13.65 -16.64 -20.03
CA GLY A 559 -12.28 -16.14 -20.03
C GLY A 559 -11.93 -15.26 -21.23
N GLN A 560 -12.90 -14.87 -22.07
CA GLN A 560 -12.63 -13.99 -23.20
C GLN A 560 -12.15 -12.59 -22.78
N ALA A 561 -12.70 -12.06 -21.69
CA ALA A 561 -12.27 -10.79 -21.11
C ALA A 561 -11.89 -11.01 -19.65
N LEU A 562 -10.77 -10.43 -19.21
CA LEU A 562 -10.27 -10.52 -17.85
C LEU A 562 -9.91 -9.14 -17.35
N THR A 563 -10.26 -8.85 -16.10
CA THR A 563 -9.71 -7.71 -15.37
C THR A 563 -9.44 -8.12 -13.94
N LEU A 564 -8.26 -7.76 -13.45
CA LEU A 564 -7.76 -8.11 -12.13
C LEU A 564 -7.24 -6.83 -11.51
N GLN A 565 -7.77 -6.47 -10.35
CA GLN A 565 -7.36 -5.28 -9.63
C GLN A 565 -7.23 -5.59 -8.14
N SER A 566 -6.22 -5.00 -7.50
CA SER A 566 -6.14 -4.95 -6.05
C SER A 566 -6.82 -3.70 -5.55
N ALA A 567 -7.86 -3.91 -4.77
CA ALA A 567 -8.36 -2.94 -3.82
C ALA A 567 -7.69 -3.25 -2.46
N ASP A 568 -8.55 -3.51 -1.50
CA ASP A 568 -8.29 -4.15 -0.22
C ASP A 568 -8.10 -5.67 -0.34
N SER A 569 -8.62 -6.28 -1.41
CA SER A 569 -8.48 -7.68 -1.82
C SER A 569 -8.21 -7.74 -3.33
N ALA A 570 -7.82 -8.91 -3.85
CA ALA A 570 -7.74 -9.11 -5.29
C ALA A 570 -9.11 -9.58 -5.82
N THR A 571 -9.71 -8.75 -6.67
CA THR A 571 -10.97 -9.07 -7.37
C THR A 571 -10.65 -9.39 -8.81
N LEU A 572 -11.13 -10.52 -9.30
CA LEU A 572 -11.01 -10.96 -10.69
C LEU A 572 -12.41 -11.01 -11.30
N ALA A 573 -12.63 -10.24 -12.37
CA ALA A 573 -13.83 -10.35 -13.18
C ALA A 573 -13.51 -11.10 -14.48
N VAL A 574 -14.37 -12.05 -14.83
CA VAL A 574 -14.23 -12.95 -15.98
C VAL A 574 -15.45 -12.84 -16.88
N GLY A 575 -15.24 -12.45 -18.14
CA GLY A 575 -16.27 -12.37 -19.16
C GLY A 575 -16.56 -13.71 -19.83
N SER A 576 -17.83 -13.97 -20.13
CA SER A 576 -18.33 -15.16 -20.83
C SER A 576 -19.43 -14.75 -21.83
N PRO A 577 -19.08 -14.05 -22.93
CA PRO A 577 -20.05 -13.39 -23.80
C PRO A 577 -20.95 -14.33 -24.60
N SER A 578 -20.54 -15.56 -24.86
CA SER A 578 -21.37 -16.54 -25.57
C SER A 578 -22.28 -17.34 -24.65
N ALA A 579 -22.18 -17.15 -23.33
CA ALA A 579 -23.04 -17.79 -22.35
C ALA A 579 -24.54 -17.58 -22.62
N ASN A 580 -25.36 -18.52 -22.17
CA ASN A 580 -26.83 -18.44 -22.27
C ASN A 580 -27.35 -18.24 -23.71
N GLY A 581 -26.65 -18.83 -24.69
CA GLY A 581 -27.00 -18.74 -26.11
C GLY A 581 -26.73 -17.36 -26.71
N GLY A 582 -25.63 -16.71 -26.31
CA GLY A 582 -25.24 -15.37 -26.78
C GLY A 582 -25.91 -14.20 -26.07
N ARG A 583 -26.49 -14.43 -24.88
CA ARG A 583 -26.85 -13.33 -23.96
C ARG A 583 -25.65 -12.83 -23.19
N GLY A 584 -24.70 -13.71 -22.91
CA GLY A 584 -23.47 -13.38 -22.21
C GLY A 584 -23.65 -13.22 -20.71
N ALA A 585 -22.52 -13.28 -20.03
CA ALA A 585 -22.38 -13.18 -18.59
C ALA A 585 -21.01 -12.61 -18.21
N PHE A 586 -20.90 -12.11 -16.98
CA PHE A 586 -19.61 -11.99 -16.32
C PHE A 586 -19.68 -12.57 -14.91
N HIS A 587 -18.54 -13.06 -14.44
CA HIS A 587 -18.37 -13.77 -13.19
C HIS A 587 -17.36 -13.03 -12.33
N VAL A 588 -17.63 -12.94 -11.03
CA VAL A 588 -16.76 -12.28 -10.07
C VAL A 588 -16.18 -13.32 -9.14
N TYR A 589 -14.86 -13.27 -8.99
CA TYR A 589 -14.11 -14.03 -8.03
C TYR A 589 -13.34 -13.06 -7.12
N HIS A 590 -13.23 -13.41 -5.85
CA HIS A 590 -12.40 -12.66 -4.91
C HIS A 590 -11.37 -13.57 -4.27
N THR A 591 -10.24 -12.98 -3.90
CA THR A 591 -9.27 -13.65 -3.04
C THR A 591 -8.63 -12.67 -2.07
N LEU A 592 -8.30 -13.17 -0.89
CA LEU A 592 -7.53 -12.42 0.10
C LEU A 592 -6.06 -12.56 -0.25
N LEU A 593 -5.40 -11.41 -0.41
CA LEU A 593 -3.95 -11.35 -0.58
C LEU A 593 -3.29 -11.66 0.77
N SER A 594 -3.08 -12.95 1.05
CA SER A 594 -2.19 -13.36 2.13
C SER A 594 -0.75 -13.38 1.62
N ASN A 595 0.17 -12.97 2.47
CA ASN A 595 1.55 -12.68 2.11
C ASN A 595 2.40 -13.84 1.61
N GLU A 596 1.91 -15.08 1.60
CA GLU A 596 2.65 -16.20 1.02
C GLU A 596 1.78 -17.17 0.22
N ASP A 597 0.47 -17.26 0.46
CA ASP A 597 -0.47 -17.97 -0.41
C ASP A 597 -1.50 -16.99 -0.94
N LEU A 598 -1.66 -16.97 -2.27
CA LEU A 598 -2.94 -16.51 -2.78
C LEU A 598 -3.93 -17.56 -2.28
N LEU A 599 -4.92 -17.16 -1.48
CA LEU A 599 -6.03 -18.08 -1.28
C LEU A 599 -6.63 -18.36 -2.66
N PRO A 600 -7.17 -19.57 -2.91
CA PRO A 600 -7.87 -19.81 -4.15
C PRO A 600 -8.91 -18.70 -4.36
N PHE A 601 -8.98 -18.16 -5.57
CA PHE A 601 -10.08 -17.31 -5.99
C PHE A 601 -11.38 -18.07 -5.72
N GLU A 602 -12.19 -17.52 -4.83
CA GLU A 602 -13.50 -18.04 -4.49
C GLU A 602 -14.53 -17.39 -5.41
N TYR A 603 -15.37 -18.22 -6.01
CA TYR A 603 -16.47 -17.75 -6.83
C TYR A 603 -17.49 -17.03 -5.96
N GLU A 604 -17.90 -15.84 -6.38
CA GLU A 604 -18.77 -14.98 -5.59
C GLU A 604 -20.15 -14.80 -6.25
N ALA A 605 -20.18 -14.40 -7.52
CA ALA A 605 -21.43 -14.10 -8.21
C ALA A 605 -21.31 -14.19 -9.74
N THR A 606 -22.46 -14.37 -10.39
CA THR A 606 -22.62 -14.29 -11.85
C THR A 606 -23.67 -13.24 -12.18
N TYR A 607 -23.38 -12.42 -13.17
CA TYR A 607 -24.25 -11.38 -13.70
C TYR A 607 -24.53 -11.70 -15.16
N THR A 608 -25.80 -11.62 -15.57
CA THR A 608 -26.24 -12.01 -16.92
C THR A 608 -27.05 -10.91 -17.57
N SER A 609 -26.99 -10.83 -18.90
CA SER A 609 -27.91 -9.98 -19.64
C SER A 609 -29.20 -10.72 -19.97
N ASN A 610 -30.30 -9.97 -20.01
CA ASN A 610 -31.58 -10.44 -20.51
C ASN A 610 -31.70 -10.31 -22.04
N LYS A 611 -30.73 -9.68 -22.70
CA LYS A 611 -30.70 -9.45 -24.15
C LYS A 611 -29.67 -10.37 -24.80
N TYR A 612 -29.84 -10.67 -26.09
CA TYR A 612 -28.84 -11.40 -26.89
C TYR A 612 -27.76 -10.44 -27.39
N ASP A 613 -26.97 -9.89 -26.47
CA ASP A 613 -26.05 -8.77 -26.68
C ASP A 613 -24.56 -9.13 -26.49
N TYR A 614 -24.26 -10.39 -26.20
CA TYR A 614 -22.92 -10.88 -25.88
C TYR A 614 -22.28 -10.12 -24.71
N TYR A 615 -23.01 -10.01 -23.61
CA TYR A 615 -22.57 -9.36 -22.38
C TYR A 615 -21.31 -9.97 -21.76
N GLY A 616 -20.36 -9.15 -21.33
CA GLY A 616 -19.05 -9.63 -20.84
C GLY A 616 -18.01 -9.77 -21.95
N TYR A 617 -18.24 -9.17 -23.12
CA TYR A 617 -17.28 -9.18 -24.24
C TYR A 617 -16.06 -8.30 -23.96
N GLY A 618 -16.26 -7.19 -23.23
CA GLY A 618 -15.20 -6.36 -22.67
C GLY A 618 -15.47 -6.14 -21.19
N THR A 619 -14.42 -6.17 -20.37
CA THR A 619 -14.51 -5.92 -18.92
C THR A 619 -13.38 -5.00 -18.50
N SER A 620 -13.68 -4.01 -17.68
CA SER A 620 -12.69 -3.14 -17.05
C SER A 620 -13.09 -2.86 -15.62
N MET A 621 -12.10 -2.70 -14.75
CA MET A 621 -12.31 -2.44 -13.34
C MET A 621 -11.54 -1.20 -12.94
N ALA A 622 -12.16 -0.35 -12.12
CA ALA A 622 -11.51 0.81 -11.56
C ALA A 622 -10.31 0.39 -10.71
N ALA A 623 -9.28 1.24 -10.65
CA ALA A 623 -8.05 0.96 -9.91
C ALA A 623 -8.28 0.67 -8.41
N ASP A 624 -9.40 1.12 -7.86
CA ASP A 624 -9.81 0.87 -6.48
C ASP A 624 -10.55 -0.46 -6.28
N GLY A 625 -10.79 -1.24 -7.34
CA GLY A 625 -11.50 -2.52 -7.36
C GLY A 625 -12.96 -2.46 -6.91
N GLU A 626 -13.54 -1.27 -6.78
CA GLU A 626 -14.92 -1.10 -6.30
C GLU A 626 -15.91 -0.83 -7.43
N SER A 627 -15.44 -0.50 -8.63
CA SER A 627 -16.31 -0.25 -9.80
C SER A 627 -15.93 -1.16 -10.95
N ILE A 628 -16.90 -1.85 -11.56
CA ILE A 628 -16.70 -2.74 -12.70
C ILE A 628 -17.55 -2.24 -13.87
N ALA A 629 -16.92 -1.94 -15.01
CA ALA A 629 -17.60 -1.68 -16.26
C ALA A 629 -17.60 -2.94 -17.14
N VAL A 630 -18.78 -3.33 -17.62
CA VAL A 630 -18.98 -4.49 -18.47
C VAL A 630 -19.61 -4.06 -19.78
N GLY A 631 -18.96 -4.43 -20.87
CA GLY A 631 -19.37 -4.09 -22.22
C GLY A 631 -20.08 -5.24 -22.95
N THR A 632 -20.93 -4.86 -23.91
CA THR A 632 -21.53 -5.75 -24.91
C THR A 632 -20.89 -5.62 -26.27
N SER A 633 -20.86 -6.70 -27.05
CA SER A 633 -20.49 -6.58 -28.46
C SER A 633 -21.66 -6.20 -29.36
N LYS A 634 -22.91 -6.24 -28.90
CA LYS A 634 -24.07 -5.93 -29.74
C LYS A 634 -24.98 -4.93 -29.03
N TYR A 635 -25.46 -3.94 -29.80
CA TYR A 635 -26.32 -2.82 -29.35
C TYR A 635 -25.65 -1.70 -28.53
N GLY A 636 -24.37 -1.81 -28.17
CA GLY A 636 -23.59 -0.64 -27.72
C GLY A 636 -23.91 -0.16 -26.32
N HIS A 637 -24.16 -1.09 -25.39
CA HIS A 637 -24.37 -0.76 -23.98
C HIS A 637 -23.17 -1.17 -23.12
N ILE A 638 -22.94 -0.37 -22.08
CA ILE A 638 -21.96 -0.60 -21.02
C ILE A 638 -22.71 -0.51 -19.69
N ASP A 639 -22.64 -1.55 -18.88
CA ASP A 639 -23.18 -1.52 -17.53
C ASP A 639 -22.05 -1.28 -16.53
N VAL A 640 -22.28 -0.37 -15.59
CA VAL A 640 -21.37 -0.05 -14.50
C VAL A 640 -21.95 -0.58 -13.22
N TYR A 641 -21.17 -1.40 -12.53
CA TYR A 641 -21.49 -1.90 -11.21
C TYR A 641 -20.61 -1.27 -10.15
N GLN A 642 -21.17 -1.09 -8.96
CA GLN A 642 -20.45 -0.65 -7.77
C GLN A 642 -20.52 -1.73 -6.69
N TYR A 643 -19.42 -1.92 -5.97
CA TYR A 643 -19.38 -2.82 -4.83
C TYR A 643 -20.41 -2.41 -3.77
N ASP A 644 -21.33 -3.33 -3.43
CA ASP A 644 -22.31 -3.18 -2.36
C ASP A 644 -22.12 -4.29 -1.32
N MET A 645 -21.81 -3.88 -0.09
CA MET A 645 -21.67 -4.80 1.04
C MET A 645 -22.99 -5.44 1.46
N TRP A 646 -24.10 -4.72 1.30
CA TRP A 646 -25.38 -5.07 1.90
C TRP A 646 -26.36 -5.67 0.89
N GLY A 647 -25.99 -5.66 -0.38
CA GLY A 647 -26.75 -6.22 -1.48
C GLY A 647 -26.74 -7.75 -1.46
N ASP A 648 -27.75 -8.33 -2.10
CA ASP A 648 -27.83 -9.78 -2.31
C ASP A 648 -26.68 -10.31 -3.20
N THR A 649 -26.05 -9.42 -3.98
CA THR A 649 -24.85 -9.65 -4.78
C THR A 649 -23.78 -8.62 -4.42
N PRO A 650 -22.49 -8.97 -4.52
CA PRO A 650 -21.39 -8.09 -4.08
C PRO A 650 -21.24 -6.82 -4.90
N PHE A 651 -21.83 -6.79 -6.09
CA PHE A 651 -21.86 -5.63 -6.96
C PHE A 651 -23.32 -5.33 -7.34
N GLU A 652 -23.70 -4.08 -7.19
CA GLU A 652 -24.99 -3.51 -7.58
C GLU A 652 -24.83 -2.81 -8.94
N LEU A 653 -25.78 -3.02 -9.85
CA LEU A 653 -25.85 -2.23 -11.08
C LEU A 653 -26.24 -0.79 -10.72
N VAL A 654 -25.31 0.14 -10.89
CA VAL A 654 -25.54 1.57 -10.60
C VAL A 654 -25.93 2.34 -11.85
N GLU A 655 -25.44 1.92 -13.02
CA GLU A 655 -25.65 2.67 -14.25
C GLU A 655 -25.56 1.81 -15.52
N SER A 656 -26.32 2.19 -16.54
CA SER A 656 -26.25 1.62 -17.88
C SER A 656 -26.04 2.76 -18.88
N LEU A 657 -24.89 2.76 -19.54
CA LEU A 657 -24.48 3.74 -20.53
C LEU A 657 -24.72 3.18 -21.93
N SER A 658 -25.21 4.02 -22.84
CA SER A 658 -25.36 3.70 -24.26
C SER A 658 -24.52 4.62 -25.12
N TRP A 659 -24.12 4.12 -26.28
CA TRP A 659 -23.35 4.89 -27.25
C TRP A 659 -24.17 6.01 -27.94
N GLN A 660 -25.51 5.99 -27.86
CA GLN A 660 -26.43 7.01 -28.38
C GLN A 660 -27.75 7.10 -27.58
N ASP A 661 -28.32 8.32 -27.49
CA ASP A 661 -29.71 8.58 -27.08
C ASP A 661 -30.68 8.20 -28.23
N ASP A 662 -31.43 7.10 -28.03
CA ASP A 662 -32.79 6.76 -28.50
C ASP A 662 -33.33 7.09 -29.92
N HIS A 663 -32.55 7.59 -30.91
CA HIS A 663 -33.13 8.02 -32.19
C HIS A 663 -32.64 7.41 -33.50
N ASP A 664 -31.60 6.55 -33.52
CA ASP A 664 -31.27 5.81 -34.74
C ASP A 664 -30.76 4.39 -34.44
N HIS A 665 -31.67 3.41 -34.41
CA HIS A 665 -31.35 1.99 -34.24
C HIS A 665 -30.54 1.36 -35.40
N GLY A 666 -29.88 2.15 -36.24
CA GLY A 666 -29.30 1.72 -37.52
C GLY A 666 -27.82 2.02 -37.76
N SER A 667 -27.12 2.81 -36.94
CA SER A 667 -25.73 3.21 -37.23
C SER A 667 -24.66 2.34 -36.56
N CYS A 668 -24.97 1.66 -35.45
CA CYS A 668 -24.04 0.82 -34.69
C CYS A 668 -24.47 -0.66 -34.71
N THR A 669 -24.48 -1.28 -35.89
CA THR A 669 -24.88 -2.70 -36.07
C THR A 669 -23.69 -3.67 -36.11
N GLY A 670 -22.47 -3.20 -35.85
CA GLY A 670 -21.26 -4.02 -35.84
C GLY A 670 -20.88 -4.50 -34.43
N PRO A 671 -20.10 -5.59 -34.30
CA PRO A 671 -19.58 -6.01 -33.01
C PRO A 671 -18.78 -4.86 -32.38
N LEU A 672 -19.15 -4.42 -31.20
CA LEU A 672 -18.26 -3.57 -30.40
C LEU A 672 -17.20 -4.47 -29.78
N THR A 673 -15.96 -4.26 -30.16
CA THR A 673 -14.85 -4.61 -29.27
C THR A 673 -14.71 -3.43 -28.31
N LEU A 674 -15.43 -3.50 -27.19
CA LEU A 674 -15.33 -2.49 -26.15
C LEU A 674 -14.00 -2.70 -25.44
N ALA A 675 -12.96 -2.05 -25.95
CA ALA A 675 -11.81 -1.73 -25.11
C ALA A 675 -12.33 -0.75 -24.05
N LEU A 676 -12.29 -1.19 -22.80
CA LEU A 676 -12.79 -0.43 -21.65
C LEU A 676 -11.62 -0.15 -20.71
N HIS A 677 -11.52 1.09 -20.25
CA HIS A 677 -10.55 1.46 -19.22
C HIS A 677 -11.20 2.42 -18.23
N ILE A 678 -11.10 2.13 -16.94
CA ILE A 678 -11.46 3.06 -15.87
C ILE A 678 -10.17 3.57 -15.21
N CYS A 679 -9.95 4.89 -15.21
CA CYS A 679 -8.82 5.50 -14.51
C CYS A 679 -9.22 6.78 -13.77
N SER A 680 -8.42 7.17 -12.77
CA SER A 680 -8.54 8.47 -12.10
C SER A 680 -7.39 9.38 -12.53
N PRO A 681 -7.64 10.44 -13.31
CA PRO A 681 -6.65 11.45 -13.67
C PRO A 681 -6.06 12.13 -12.42
N HIS A 682 -4.75 12.00 -12.17
CA HIS A 682 -4.07 12.72 -11.08
C HIS A 682 -3.37 13.99 -11.62
N GLY A 683 -4.14 15.03 -11.97
CA GLY A 683 -3.60 16.27 -12.58
C GLY A 683 -3.86 17.55 -11.78
N TYR A 684 -2.92 18.49 -11.86
CA TYR A 684 -2.68 19.66 -10.98
C TYR A 684 -3.70 20.82 -10.97
N HIS A 685 -4.94 20.63 -11.43
CA HIS A 685 -5.95 21.69 -11.44
C HIS A 685 -7.11 21.39 -10.49
N GLU A 686 -7.32 22.30 -9.54
CA GLU A 686 -8.51 22.43 -8.71
C GLU A 686 -9.77 22.47 -9.58
N VAL A 687 -10.39 21.34 -9.96
CA VAL A 687 -11.85 21.08 -10.08
C VAL A 687 -12.03 19.58 -10.39
N ASP A 688 -12.67 18.86 -9.46
CA ASP A 688 -13.30 17.52 -9.59
C ASP A 688 -12.47 16.32 -10.11
N THR A 689 -11.99 15.49 -9.16
CA THR A 689 -11.42 14.15 -9.39
C THR A 689 -12.51 13.15 -9.79
N HIS A 690 -12.51 12.71 -11.04
CA HIS A 690 -13.52 11.78 -11.56
C HIS A 690 -12.87 10.49 -12.07
N ASP A 691 -13.43 9.32 -11.69
CA ASP A 691 -13.23 8.10 -12.48
C ASP A 691 -13.68 8.40 -13.91
N THR A 692 -12.79 8.16 -14.85
CA THR A 692 -13.01 8.36 -16.27
C THR A 692 -13.13 6.99 -16.91
N LEU A 693 -14.31 6.71 -17.47
CA LEU A 693 -14.55 5.52 -18.27
C LEU A 693 -14.29 5.87 -19.73
N VAL A 694 -13.35 5.18 -20.36
CA VAL A 694 -13.07 5.28 -21.80
C VAL A 694 -13.58 4.01 -22.48
N ALA A 695 -14.33 4.16 -23.57
CA ALA A 695 -14.79 3.04 -24.39
C ALA A 695 -14.48 3.25 -25.87
N GLY A 696 -13.92 2.23 -26.50
CA GLY A 696 -13.67 2.16 -27.94
C GLY A 696 -14.76 1.44 -28.73
N CYS A 697 -14.99 1.86 -29.98
CA CYS A 697 -15.92 1.25 -30.93
C CYS A 697 -15.31 1.27 -32.34
N PRO A 698 -14.52 0.27 -32.75
CA PRO A 698 -13.80 0.30 -34.03
C PRO A 698 -14.67 0.02 -35.26
N THR A 699 -15.89 -0.45 -35.08
CA THR A 699 -16.85 -0.69 -36.17
C THR A 699 -17.74 0.52 -36.46
N LEU A 700 -17.53 1.62 -35.73
CA LEU A 700 -18.26 2.86 -35.94
C LEU A 700 -18.06 3.41 -37.36
N LYS A 701 -19.14 3.92 -37.96
CA LYS A 701 -19.08 4.65 -39.22
C LYS A 701 -18.61 6.08 -38.97
N GLY A 702 -17.61 6.54 -39.73
CA GLY A 702 -17.01 7.88 -39.58
C GLY A 702 -17.69 8.93 -40.44
N ASP A 703 -17.53 10.20 -40.05
CA ASP A 703 -17.99 11.36 -40.83
C ASP A 703 -17.16 11.54 -42.09
N CYS A 704 -17.83 11.72 -43.24
CA CYS A 704 -17.18 11.92 -44.53
C CYS A 704 -16.77 13.39 -44.73
N ALA A 705 -15.56 13.63 -45.25
CA ALA A 705 -15.06 14.99 -45.49
C ALA A 705 -15.67 15.69 -46.73
N ARG A 706 -16.41 14.96 -47.57
CA ARG A 706 -17.04 15.47 -48.80
C ARG A 706 -18.55 15.30 -48.76
N ALA A 707 -19.27 16.41 -48.94
CA ALA A 707 -20.72 16.39 -49.10
C ALA A 707 -21.12 15.53 -50.32
N GLY A 708 -21.78 14.40 -50.07
CA GLY A 708 -22.31 13.50 -51.10
C GLY A 708 -21.73 12.09 -51.11
N ASP A 709 -20.58 11.86 -50.47
CA ASP A 709 -20.07 10.51 -50.21
C ASP A 709 -20.74 9.97 -48.94
N GLY A 710 -21.16 8.70 -48.93
CA GLY A 710 -21.73 8.09 -47.71
C GLY A 710 -20.72 8.06 -46.55
N PRO A 711 -21.16 7.78 -45.30
CA PRO A 711 -20.27 7.72 -44.14
C PRO A 711 -19.17 6.65 -44.33
N TYR A 712 -17.97 6.90 -43.81
CA TYR A 712 -16.84 5.99 -43.94
C TYR A 712 -17.12 4.67 -43.19
N PRO A 713 -17.07 3.49 -43.85
CA PRO A 713 -17.27 2.22 -43.18
C PRO A 713 -16.11 1.92 -42.21
N ASN A 714 -16.44 1.42 -41.01
CA ASN A 714 -15.48 0.94 -40.00
C ASN A 714 -14.34 1.93 -39.70
N ALA A 715 -14.65 3.23 -39.65
CA ALA A 715 -13.67 4.24 -39.29
C ALA A 715 -13.25 4.13 -37.81
N GLY A 716 -14.19 3.68 -36.98
CA GLY A 716 -14.02 3.53 -35.55
C GLY A 716 -14.20 4.84 -34.79
N GLY A 717 -14.22 4.75 -33.46
CA GLY A 717 -14.21 5.90 -32.57
C GLY A 717 -14.05 5.51 -31.11
N ALA A 718 -13.83 6.50 -30.25
CA ALA A 718 -13.82 6.32 -28.80
C ALA A 718 -14.65 7.41 -28.10
N THR A 719 -15.19 7.08 -26.95
CA THR A 719 -16.04 7.95 -26.12
C THR A 719 -15.62 7.86 -24.65
N MET A 720 -15.94 8.89 -23.89
CA MET A 720 -15.54 9.04 -22.50
C MET A 720 -16.69 9.52 -21.62
N TRP A 721 -16.75 9.00 -20.40
CA TRP A 721 -17.70 9.45 -19.37
C TRP A 721 -16.95 9.78 -18.07
N TYR A 722 -17.44 10.80 -17.36
CA TYR A 722 -16.92 11.24 -16.08
C TYR A 722 -17.90 10.98 -14.96
N ARG A 723 -17.41 10.51 -13.82
CA ARG A 723 -18.21 10.20 -12.63
C ARG A 723 -18.43 11.41 -11.71
N HIS A 724 -19.59 12.08 -11.72
CA HIS A 724 -19.87 13.22 -10.84
C HIS A 724 -20.19 12.83 -9.37
N VAL A 725 -19.56 13.51 -8.40
CA VAL A 725 -19.63 13.19 -6.95
C VAL A 725 -20.61 14.11 -6.16
N LYS A 726 -21.43 14.92 -6.82
CA LYS A 726 -22.32 15.88 -6.12
C LYS A 726 -23.61 15.30 -5.54
N GLU A 727 -23.91 14.03 -5.77
CA GLU A 727 -25.08 13.34 -5.21
C GLU A 727 -24.65 12.14 -4.36
N ASP A 728 -25.51 11.71 -3.42
CA ASP A 728 -25.26 10.63 -2.45
C ASP A 728 -24.86 9.28 -3.09
N TYR A 729 -24.92 9.18 -4.42
CA TYR A 729 -24.42 8.10 -5.26
C TYR A 729 -23.67 8.71 -6.46
N PRO A 730 -22.36 8.49 -6.63
CA PRO A 730 -21.61 9.12 -7.71
C PRO A 730 -21.92 8.43 -9.03
N ARG A 731 -22.73 9.07 -9.88
CA ARG A 731 -23.13 8.61 -11.22
C ARG A 731 -22.20 9.17 -12.29
N PHE A 732 -21.98 8.44 -13.37
CA PHE A 732 -21.45 9.04 -14.58
C PHE A 732 -22.43 10.10 -15.10
N ALA A 733 -21.88 11.23 -15.57
CA ALA A 733 -22.70 12.29 -16.14
C ALA A 733 -23.53 11.71 -17.29
N SER A 734 -24.86 11.83 -17.23
CA SER A 734 -25.77 11.39 -18.28
C SER A 734 -25.71 12.26 -19.55
N GLY A 735 -24.57 12.93 -19.79
CA GLY A 735 -24.33 13.83 -20.89
C GLY A 735 -23.14 13.35 -21.69
N TRP A 736 -23.34 13.24 -22.99
CA TRP A 736 -22.34 12.97 -24.02
C TRP A 736 -21.22 14.05 -23.99
N GLN A 737 -19.95 13.67 -23.76
CA GLN A 737 -18.85 14.62 -23.48
C GLN A 737 -17.71 14.61 -24.53
N GLY A 738 -17.79 13.77 -25.58
CA GLY A 738 -16.92 13.86 -26.76
C GLY A 738 -16.71 12.55 -27.52
N ILE A 739 -16.81 12.59 -28.86
CA ILE A 739 -16.43 11.48 -29.75
C ILE A 739 -15.07 11.79 -30.38
N MET A 740 -14.12 10.89 -30.19
CA MET A 740 -12.90 10.79 -30.99
C MET A 740 -13.22 9.96 -32.23
N GLY A 741 -13.81 10.58 -33.25
CA GLY A 741 -14.25 9.90 -34.46
C GLY A 741 -13.10 9.54 -35.39
N GLY A 742 -13.10 8.32 -35.91
CA GLY A 742 -12.19 7.88 -36.95
C GLY A 742 -12.39 8.73 -38.22
N THR A 743 -11.29 9.26 -38.75
CA THR A 743 -11.34 10.15 -39.92
C THR A 743 -11.08 9.43 -41.24
N ARG A 744 -10.97 8.09 -41.21
CA ARG A 744 -10.56 7.27 -42.35
C ARG A 744 -11.41 5.99 -42.46
N PRO A 745 -11.76 5.52 -43.67
CA PRO A 745 -12.43 4.24 -43.84
C PRO A 745 -11.52 3.09 -43.41
N HIS A 746 -12.11 2.06 -42.80
CA HIS A 746 -11.40 0.90 -42.26
C HIS A 746 -10.28 1.26 -41.27
N GLY A 747 -10.46 2.39 -40.57
CA GLY A 747 -9.55 2.91 -39.55
C GLY A 747 -9.46 2.02 -38.30
N HIS A 748 -10.59 1.44 -37.92
CA HIS A 748 -10.75 0.66 -36.69
C HIS A 748 -10.26 1.42 -35.44
N LEU A 749 -10.46 2.74 -35.38
CA LEU A 749 -10.11 3.54 -34.19
C LEU A 749 -10.91 3.06 -32.97
N GLY A 750 -10.25 2.88 -31.83
CA GLY A 750 -10.89 2.38 -30.61
C GLY A 750 -10.83 0.85 -30.46
N THR A 751 -10.00 0.16 -31.24
CA THR A 751 -9.73 -1.28 -31.02
C THR A 751 -9.08 -1.53 -29.65
N SER A 752 -8.23 -0.60 -29.20
CA SER A 752 -7.65 -0.60 -27.87
C SER A 752 -7.69 0.81 -27.29
N VAL A 753 -7.89 0.91 -25.97
CA VAL A 753 -7.86 2.17 -25.24
C VAL A 753 -7.13 1.97 -23.92
N THR A 754 -6.35 2.96 -23.52
CA THR A 754 -5.78 3.05 -22.18
C THR A 754 -5.65 4.53 -21.80
N ALA A 755 -5.65 4.82 -20.51
CA ALA A 755 -5.64 6.19 -20.03
C ALA A 755 -4.87 6.31 -18.73
N GLU A 756 -4.07 7.36 -18.63
CA GLU A 756 -3.28 7.70 -17.44
C GLU A 756 -3.22 9.22 -17.30
N TYR A 757 -3.41 9.74 -16.08
CA TYR A 757 -3.47 11.18 -15.84
C TYR A 757 -4.47 11.88 -16.78
N MET A 758 -4.03 12.93 -17.48
CA MET A 758 -4.81 13.72 -18.44
C MET A 758 -4.65 13.21 -19.88
N HIS A 759 -4.10 12.01 -20.08
CA HIS A 759 -3.77 11.46 -21.39
C HIS A 759 -4.60 10.21 -21.67
N VAL A 760 -5.22 10.16 -22.84
CA VAL A 760 -5.93 8.98 -23.36
C VAL A 760 -5.29 8.54 -24.65
N TYR A 761 -4.96 7.26 -24.73
CA TYR A 761 -4.37 6.64 -25.91
C TYR A 761 -5.39 5.71 -26.56
N VAL A 762 -5.61 5.90 -27.86
CA VAL A 762 -6.60 5.16 -28.64
C VAL A 762 -5.92 4.54 -29.85
N GLY A 763 -5.94 3.21 -29.91
CA GLY A 763 -5.36 2.44 -31.02
C GLY A 763 -6.26 2.39 -32.25
N ALA A 764 -5.65 2.40 -33.43
CA ALA A 764 -6.30 2.31 -34.75
C ALA A 764 -5.46 1.43 -35.69
N PRO A 765 -5.66 0.10 -35.67
CA PRO A 765 -4.82 -0.84 -36.42
C PRO A 765 -5.01 -0.76 -37.93
N GLY A 766 -6.16 -0.31 -38.41
CA GLY A 766 -6.41 -0.17 -39.84
C GLY A 766 -5.96 1.19 -40.33
N ARG A 767 -4.92 1.27 -41.16
CA ARG A 767 -4.55 2.52 -41.84
C ARG A 767 -4.51 2.28 -43.35
N ASP A 768 -5.40 2.98 -44.07
CA ASP A 768 -5.40 3.08 -45.52
C ASP A 768 -4.95 4.50 -45.90
N ASP A 769 -3.71 4.66 -46.35
CA ASP A 769 -3.29 5.79 -47.15
C ASP A 769 -2.41 5.35 -48.32
N LYS A 770 -2.84 5.71 -49.54
CA LYS A 770 -2.07 5.60 -50.80
C LYS A 770 -0.75 6.39 -50.80
N HIS A 771 -0.25 6.88 -49.66
CA HIS A 771 1.01 7.63 -49.51
C HIS A 771 1.98 6.99 -48.50
N TYR A 772 1.50 6.13 -47.60
CA TYR A 772 2.31 5.36 -46.65
C TYR A 772 1.67 3.96 -46.65
N GLY A 773 2.36 2.95 -47.19
CA GLY A 773 1.77 1.68 -47.64
C GLY A 773 0.68 1.06 -46.76
N GLU A 774 -0.23 0.30 -47.41
CA GLU A 774 -1.35 -0.41 -46.80
C GLU A 774 -1.02 -0.99 -45.41
N GLY A 775 -1.81 -0.66 -44.38
CA GLY A 775 -1.86 -1.41 -43.13
C GLY A 775 -0.94 -0.97 -41.99
N ALA A 776 -0.36 0.25 -42.01
CA ALA A 776 0.64 0.70 -41.01
C ALA A 776 0.12 1.04 -39.58
N GLY A 777 -1.20 1.04 -39.36
CA GLY A 777 -1.82 1.33 -38.06
C GLY A 777 -1.41 2.67 -37.40
N GLY A 778 -1.85 2.90 -36.16
CA GLY A 778 -1.48 4.07 -35.37
C GLY A 778 -2.05 4.10 -33.94
N VAL A 779 -1.44 4.89 -33.07
CA VAL A 779 -1.95 5.21 -31.73
C VAL A 779 -2.12 6.72 -31.61
N TYR A 780 -3.33 7.14 -31.27
CA TYR A 780 -3.71 8.54 -31.11
C TYR A 780 -3.67 8.92 -29.64
N GLU A 781 -3.01 10.03 -29.32
CA GLU A 781 -2.97 10.60 -27.97
C GLU A 781 -3.90 11.82 -27.89
N TYR A 782 -4.72 11.84 -26.84
CA TYR A 782 -5.66 12.92 -26.55
C TYR A 782 -5.40 13.50 -25.16
N THR A 783 -5.53 14.82 -25.01
CA THR A 783 -5.47 15.52 -23.72
C THR A 783 -6.61 16.54 -23.58
N VAL A 784 -6.83 17.03 -22.36
CA VAL A 784 -7.85 18.04 -22.05
C VAL A 784 -7.38 19.43 -22.49
N ASN A 785 -8.15 20.13 -23.31
CA ASN A 785 -7.90 21.53 -23.66
C ASN A 785 -8.46 22.49 -22.59
N GLU A 786 -8.04 23.77 -22.59
CA GLU A 786 -8.48 24.84 -21.66
C GLU A 786 -9.99 25.24 -21.75
N GLY A 787 -10.90 24.32 -22.05
CA GLY A 787 -12.34 24.60 -22.20
C GLY A 787 -13.25 23.37 -22.13
N ASP A 788 -12.96 22.43 -21.23
CA ASP A 788 -13.74 21.19 -20.98
C ASP A 788 -13.85 20.21 -22.18
N GLY A 789 -13.09 20.44 -23.26
CA GLY A 789 -13.08 19.58 -24.46
C GLY A 789 -11.73 18.88 -24.68
N TRP A 790 -11.75 17.65 -25.19
CA TRP A 790 -10.53 16.89 -25.52
C TRP A 790 -9.96 17.29 -26.89
N GLY A 791 -8.64 17.39 -26.97
CA GLY A 791 -7.88 17.67 -28.19
C GLY A 791 -6.89 16.56 -28.50
N ARG A 792 -6.70 16.27 -29.80
CA ARG A 792 -5.64 15.36 -30.25
C ARG A 792 -4.29 16.06 -30.13
N MET A 793 -3.40 15.50 -29.31
CA MET A 793 -2.03 16.00 -29.13
C MET A 793 -1.05 15.34 -30.08
N GLY A 794 -1.13 14.02 -30.22
CA GLY A 794 -0.10 13.23 -30.89
C GLY A 794 -0.65 12.08 -31.71
N LEU A 795 0.21 11.59 -32.62
CA LEU A 795 -0.02 10.38 -33.40
C LEU A 795 1.29 9.61 -33.51
N LEU A 796 1.31 8.39 -32.95
CA LEU A 796 2.34 7.40 -33.20
C LEU A 796 1.91 6.56 -34.40
N THR A 797 2.78 6.42 -35.41
CA THR A 797 2.50 5.63 -36.62
C THR A 797 3.47 4.47 -36.72
N GLY A 798 2.98 3.30 -37.12
CA GLY A 798 3.83 2.14 -37.34
C GLY A 798 4.57 2.22 -38.67
N ASP A 799 5.54 1.33 -38.85
CA ASP A 799 6.15 1.10 -40.15
C ASP A 799 5.14 0.43 -41.11
N ALA A 800 5.35 0.56 -42.42
CA ALA A 800 4.45 0.01 -43.42
C ALA A 800 4.31 -1.52 -43.28
N GLY A 801 3.07 -2.03 -43.30
CA GLY A 801 2.77 -3.46 -43.14
C GLY A 801 2.64 -3.94 -41.69
N PHE A 802 2.57 -3.05 -40.69
CA PHE A 802 2.32 -3.41 -39.29
C PHE A 802 1.03 -2.80 -38.75
N ALA A 803 0.17 -3.61 -38.12
CA ALA A 803 -1.09 -3.14 -37.52
C ALA A 803 -0.88 -2.48 -36.14
N LEU A 804 -0.11 -1.37 -36.09
CA LEU A 804 0.13 -0.61 -34.87
C LEU A 804 -1.18 -0.12 -34.24
N GLY A 805 -1.31 -0.22 -32.91
CA GLY A 805 -2.53 0.17 -32.19
C GLY A 805 -3.57 -0.96 -32.08
N THR A 806 -3.20 -2.19 -32.42
CA THR A 806 -3.99 -3.38 -32.08
C THR A 806 -4.16 -3.51 -30.57
N VAL A 807 -3.07 -3.33 -29.81
CA VAL A 807 -3.09 -3.21 -28.34
C VAL A 807 -2.23 -2.04 -27.91
N VAL A 808 -2.68 -1.32 -26.89
CA VAL A 808 -1.94 -0.22 -26.26
C VAL A 808 -1.96 -0.44 -24.75
N ALA A 809 -0.81 -0.39 -24.11
CA ALA A 809 -0.64 -0.55 -22.67
C ALA A 809 0.29 0.52 -22.10
N LEU A 810 0.16 0.80 -20.81
CA LEU A 810 0.98 1.71 -20.01
C LEU A 810 1.44 0.98 -18.75
N ASP A 811 2.61 1.32 -18.22
CA ASP A 811 3.02 0.88 -16.88
C ASP A 811 2.61 1.95 -15.85
N PRO A 812 1.68 1.66 -14.91
CA PRO A 812 1.27 2.63 -13.89
C PRO A 812 2.40 3.06 -12.93
N TYR A 813 3.54 2.36 -12.94
CA TYR A 813 4.71 2.71 -12.14
C TYR A 813 5.81 3.45 -12.94
N GLN A 814 5.70 3.48 -14.27
CA GLN A 814 6.62 4.16 -15.19
C GLN A 814 5.82 4.83 -16.31
N SER A 815 5.24 5.99 -16.02
CA SER A 815 4.39 6.79 -16.93
C SER A 815 5.11 7.37 -18.16
N ASP A 816 6.39 7.01 -18.32
CA ASP A 816 7.28 7.57 -19.33
C ASP A 816 7.28 6.78 -20.63
N PHE A 817 6.51 5.68 -20.72
CA PHE A 817 6.51 4.78 -21.87
C PHE A 817 5.13 4.27 -22.31
N ILE A 818 4.93 4.21 -23.63
CA ILE A 818 3.76 3.60 -24.29
C ILE A 818 4.18 2.29 -24.94
N PHE A 819 3.39 1.25 -24.72
CA PHE A 819 3.65 -0.07 -25.29
C PHE A 819 2.58 -0.45 -26.31
N THR A 820 3.03 -0.94 -27.46
CA THR A 820 2.14 -1.32 -28.56
C THR A 820 2.49 -2.69 -29.08
N GLY A 821 1.51 -3.58 -29.13
CA GLY A 821 1.65 -4.88 -29.79
C GLY A 821 1.21 -4.81 -31.25
N MET A 822 1.94 -5.53 -32.10
CA MET A 822 1.72 -5.63 -33.54
C MET A 822 1.70 -7.12 -33.91
N PRO A 823 0.51 -7.72 -34.11
CA PRO A 823 0.44 -9.06 -34.68
C PRO A 823 0.98 -9.06 -36.12
N GLU A 824 1.47 -10.21 -36.58
CA GLU A 824 2.02 -10.39 -37.93
C GLU A 824 0.98 -10.02 -39.00
N TYR A 825 1.41 -9.28 -40.04
CA TYR A 825 0.57 -8.90 -41.18
C TYR A 825 1.29 -9.24 -42.50
N PRO A 826 0.54 -9.55 -43.59
CA PRO A 826 1.14 -9.73 -44.91
C PRO A 826 1.84 -8.45 -45.38
N SER A 827 3.15 -8.51 -45.62
CA SER A 827 3.92 -7.41 -46.21
C SER A 827 4.33 -7.72 -47.66
N PRO A 828 4.62 -6.71 -48.50
CA PRO A 828 5.06 -6.91 -49.88
C PRO A 828 6.30 -7.80 -50.04
N ASP A 829 7.15 -7.91 -49.00
CA ASP A 829 8.42 -8.63 -49.00
C ASP A 829 8.38 -9.97 -48.22
N GLY A 830 7.21 -10.38 -47.67
CA GLY A 830 7.03 -11.59 -46.85
C GLY A 830 6.08 -11.38 -45.65
N MET A 831 5.92 -12.37 -44.76
CA MET A 831 5.23 -12.15 -43.47
C MET A 831 6.12 -11.30 -42.56
N ALA A 832 5.62 -10.15 -42.07
CA ALA A 832 6.31 -9.35 -41.08
C ALA A 832 6.11 -9.97 -39.69
N LYS A 833 7.20 -10.14 -38.92
CA LYS A 833 7.15 -10.83 -37.62
C LYS A 833 6.46 -10.04 -36.52
N GLY A 834 5.82 -10.73 -35.57
CA GLY A 834 5.02 -10.12 -34.51
C GLY A 834 5.95 -9.39 -33.56
N ALA A 835 5.61 -8.16 -33.19
CA ALA A 835 6.51 -7.30 -32.44
C ALA A 835 5.77 -6.51 -31.35
N VAL A 836 6.46 -6.24 -30.24
CA VAL A 836 6.03 -5.23 -29.26
C VAL A 836 7.05 -4.10 -29.27
N GLN A 837 6.57 -2.87 -29.35
CA GLN A 837 7.40 -1.66 -29.32
C GLN A 837 7.14 -0.86 -28.04
N THR A 838 8.22 -0.32 -27.48
CA THR A 838 8.22 0.64 -26.37
C THR A 838 8.58 2.02 -26.89
N HIS A 839 7.77 3.05 -26.61
CA HIS A 839 7.99 4.44 -27.04
C HIS A 839 8.04 5.37 -25.84
N SER A 840 8.99 6.30 -25.76
CA SER A 840 9.03 7.27 -24.65
C SER A 840 8.03 8.44 -24.82
N THR A 841 7.46 8.92 -23.71
CA THR A 841 6.48 10.02 -23.69
C THR A 841 7.11 11.42 -23.57
N TYR A 842 8.40 11.53 -23.20
CA TYR A 842 9.13 12.79 -22.94
C TYR A 842 9.22 13.78 -24.10
N THR A 843 8.82 13.40 -25.32
CA THR A 843 8.96 14.27 -26.50
C THR A 843 7.78 15.24 -26.70
N TRP A 844 6.71 15.15 -25.90
CA TRP A 844 5.49 15.94 -26.12
C TRP A 844 5.34 17.18 -25.22
N GLN A 845 6.13 17.32 -24.14
CA GLN A 845 6.06 18.48 -23.24
C GLN A 845 6.80 19.72 -23.78
N ASP A 846 7.80 19.56 -24.65
CA ASP A 846 8.59 20.71 -25.16
C ASP A 846 7.89 21.50 -26.28
N ALA A 847 6.74 21.04 -26.78
CA ALA A 847 5.95 21.80 -27.74
C ALA A 847 5.13 22.94 -27.09
N TYR A 848 4.92 22.92 -25.77
CA TYR A 848 4.13 23.92 -25.04
C TYR A 848 4.94 25.09 -24.46
N LEU A 849 6.29 24.99 -24.42
CA LEU A 849 7.17 26.08 -23.99
C LEU A 849 7.65 26.96 -25.17
N GLY A 850 7.09 26.77 -26.36
CA GLY A 850 7.41 27.45 -27.61
C GLY A 850 6.28 28.30 -28.22
N CYS A 851 5.32 28.79 -27.42
CA CYS A 851 4.39 29.87 -27.80
C CYS A 851 4.17 30.86 -26.66
#